data_AF-A0A542SQJ2-F1
#
_entry.id   AF-A0A542SQJ2-F1
#
_cell.length_a   1.000
_cell.length_b   1.000
_cell.length_c   1.000
_cell.angle_alpha   90.00
_cell.angle_beta   90.00
_cell.angle_gamma   90.00
#
_symmetry.space_group_name_H-M   'P 1'
#
loop_
_entity.id
_entity.type
_entity.pdbx_description
1 polymer ?
#
loop_
_entity_poly.entity_id
_entity_poly.type
_entity_poly.pdbx_seq_one_letter_code
_entity_poly.pdbx_strand_id
1 'polypeptide(L)'
;MSEHHRRTLPTAPRRGRLKPSLAGTAALALIASGITLAATPAQAAYTLADATNPDFGSNVTIFDDSMPAPSIQSTLRAAASSMAGDANHWSTERRAFFFKPGTYGTAATPIQSEVGYYTTVAGLGASPDSVTINGSLSVEQELHDTQDQGICSAIGDRYDSDLCKSPGSLNNFWRGMSNLAINPIPNQDFYDTGNAAQSATNSVRWAVSQAAPLRRVHIKGQLSLIGQYYGFASGGFMASSKVDGEVYAAGQQQWYTRDSVIGSWNGSVWNMVFSGVTGAPADSYPDSAQNADTKDQSKYANYGDTPVSRDAPFLTWDSADGYQVFVPDARTNASGVQWTETSAGKGTSISLSDFVVFQPSNFTASAANSALAAGKHILFTPGQYSVTEPLKVTNADTVVLGIGLATLRPTNGNAVIAVGDVSNVSLSGLMIEPTEKKSDVLIQVGPRGAKTSDPKTPTTLSDIYIRIGGAQYGSVDTAIEINSPHTQIDNIWSWRADHGFDSGVKSGYRWNDNEAGTGLLVNANNVTALGLFVEHYQKNQTIWNGENGRTIFYQNELPYEPETQDQWTDRGREGYAAYKVDPSVKSHELFGAGVYSYFRWSDTVWAHTGVSVPKREGVSVKRVVTRWLNGCASTDAGAADPNCTAEGKGGGIRHIVNDQGGQADSAGAAGDEEKTKWMRQYDSTAGDVSAPNLTVQVATGGTIATQLKAKVSDTAGGSEASRIHVDYKVGNSLWLAASAVDAATGVATITPPNGTNVEVKVRAVDEAGNVSALATWTGNVDNEGDPGKITDPDLGGGTGGNNGGNNGGNNGGNNGGNNGGNNGGNNGGNNGGTDLPSDSGTDPSNPNQGTNPSGTLTIGTKLSATVRITPTKPNGKRGWYKKAVTVAARGTILSSAPGFLQIKVGSAAWRTYTGPVKVKTNGKAVKVQARVVSGSKTSPIDSVTAKIDTKKPAKIKAKALKKRSKGARLLKLTAKDATSKVVKIQYKVNGKGKWKTYKSSKKIRITANLKKVKVRAYDKAGNRSKAKVKKIKASWR
;
A
#
# COMPACT_ATOMS: atom_id res chain seq x y z
N MET A 1 58.23 -1.79 4.14
CA MET A 1 59.42 -1.04 3.67
C MET A 1 60.12 -1.93 2.65
N SER A 2 60.60 -1.38 1.52
CA SER A 2 61.25 -2.10 0.40
C SER A 2 60.37 -3.18 -0.30
N GLU A 3 60.57 -3.63 -1.55
CA GLU A 3 60.94 -2.97 -2.84
C GLU A 3 60.68 -3.97 -4.03
N HIS A 4 61.12 -3.88 -5.31
CA HIS A 4 62.13 -3.07 -6.02
C HIS A 4 61.80 -2.95 -7.55
N HIS A 5 62.01 -1.76 -8.15
CA HIS A 5 62.63 -1.45 -9.48
C HIS A 5 62.35 -2.30 -10.76
N ARG A 6 61.95 -1.70 -11.91
CA ARG A 6 62.74 -1.08 -13.04
C ARG A 6 63.57 -2.08 -13.90
N ARG A 7 63.85 -1.89 -15.20
CA ARG A 7 63.77 -0.72 -16.14
C ARG A 7 62.70 -0.94 -17.27
N THR A 8 62.78 -0.74 -18.60
CA THR A 8 63.83 -0.36 -19.62
C THR A 8 63.19 0.16 -20.95
N LEU A 9 64.01 0.70 -21.87
CA LEU A 9 63.78 1.19 -23.27
C LEU A 9 65.08 0.85 -24.09
N PRO A 10 65.36 1.20 -25.40
CA PRO A 10 64.74 2.22 -26.30
C PRO A 10 64.72 1.91 -27.85
N THR A 11 64.39 2.90 -28.70
CA THR A 11 65.09 3.37 -29.95
C THR A 11 64.16 3.92 -31.07
N ALA A 12 64.70 4.78 -31.95
CA ALA A 12 64.09 5.35 -33.17
C ALA A 12 65.18 5.94 -34.10
N PRO A 13 64.96 6.14 -35.43
CA PRO A 13 65.10 7.51 -36.01
C PRO A 13 64.42 7.84 -37.39
N ARG A 14 64.09 9.14 -37.62
CA ARG A 14 64.32 10.03 -38.84
C ARG A 14 63.95 9.55 -40.28
N ARG A 15 63.73 10.38 -41.34
CA ARG A 15 63.68 11.86 -41.60
C ARG A 15 63.07 12.17 -43.01
N GLY A 16 62.54 13.40 -43.22
CA GLY A 16 62.48 14.13 -44.52
C GLY A 16 61.23 13.87 -45.41
N ARG A 17 60.43 14.81 -45.97
CA ARG A 17 60.42 16.28 -46.24
C ARG A 17 60.71 16.68 -47.71
N LEU A 18 59.67 17.01 -48.49
CA LEU A 18 59.54 18.22 -49.38
C LEU A 18 58.19 18.27 -50.16
N LYS A 19 57.90 19.43 -50.80
CA LYS A 19 56.75 19.86 -51.66
C LYS A 19 57.34 20.78 -52.79
N PRO A 20 56.64 21.44 -53.75
CA PRO A 20 55.17 21.73 -53.90
C PRO A 20 54.58 21.78 -55.35
N SER A 21 53.32 22.27 -55.48
CA SER A 21 52.71 23.02 -56.63
C SER A 21 52.37 22.27 -57.95
N LEU A 22 51.41 22.67 -58.81
CA LEU A 22 50.43 23.79 -58.82
C LEU A 22 49.17 23.45 -59.68
N ALA A 23 48.03 24.12 -59.42
CA ALA A 23 46.89 24.51 -60.31
C ALA A 23 46.10 23.49 -61.19
N GLY A 24 44.80 23.76 -61.39
CA GLY A 24 43.94 23.13 -62.42
C GLY A 24 42.43 23.15 -62.11
N THR A 25 41.63 23.86 -62.93
CA THR A 25 40.17 24.06 -62.73
C THR A 25 39.28 23.07 -63.49
N ALA A 26 38.17 22.64 -62.87
CA ALA A 26 36.96 22.12 -63.56
C ALA A 26 35.73 22.26 -62.64
N ALA A 27 34.51 22.24 -63.20
CA ALA A 27 33.26 22.46 -62.46
C ALA A 27 32.15 21.42 -62.76
N LEU A 28 31.28 21.22 -61.76
CA LEU A 28 29.96 20.55 -61.74
C LEU A 28 29.64 19.42 -62.75
N ALA A 29 29.39 18.23 -62.19
CA ALA A 29 28.27 17.37 -62.61
C ALA A 29 27.69 16.66 -61.37
N LEU A 30 26.37 16.46 -61.30
CA LEU A 30 25.71 15.83 -60.15
C LEU A 30 25.71 14.30 -60.29
N ILE A 31 26.03 13.60 -59.20
CA ILE A 31 25.41 12.31 -58.86
C ILE A 31 24.95 12.41 -57.40
N ALA A 32 23.65 12.19 -57.16
CA ALA A 32 23.06 12.31 -55.83
C ALA A 32 23.16 10.96 -55.08
N SER A 33 24.07 10.89 -54.11
CA SER A 33 24.10 9.82 -53.11
C SER A 33 23.58 10.38 -51.79
N GLY A 34 22.41 9.93 -51.36
CA GLY A 34 21.72 10.48 -50.19
C GLY A 34 22.46 10.19 -48.88
N ILE A 35 23.17 11.20 -48.36
CA ILE A 35 23.63 11.17 -46.97
C ILE A 35 22.39 11.30 -46.09
N THR A 36 21.92 10.18 -45.57
CA THR A 36 20.96 10.18 -44.46
C THR A 36 21.69 10.69 -43.23
N LEU A 37 21.63 12.02 -43.02
CA LEU A 37 21.90 12.63 -41.73
C LEU A 37 21.03 11.91 -40.70
N ALA A 38 21.66 11.10 -39.86
CA ALA A 38 20.97 10.43 -38.77
C ALA A 38 20.42 11.52 -37.84
N ALA A 39 19.10 11.71 -37.86
CA ALA A 39 18.45 12.70 -37.04
C ALA A 39 18.69 12.35 -35.57
N THR A 40 19.59 13.10 -34.92
CA THR A 40 19.76 13.06 -33.48
C THR A 40 18.39 13.28 -32.84
N PRO A 41 17.88 12.35 -32.02
CA PRO A 41 16.54 12.48 -31.45
C PRO A 41 16.47 13.80 -30.68
N ALA A 42 15.50 14.64 -31.03
CA ALA A 42 15.35 15.95 -30.42
C ALA A 42 15.16 15.78 -28.90
N GLN A 43 16.10 16.31 -28.12
CA GLN A 43 16.08 16.18 -26.66
C GLN A 43 14.79 16.79 -26.11
N ALA A 44 14.07 16.04 -25.28
CA ALA A 44 12.78 16.48 -24.78
C ALA A 44 12.98 17.68 -23.85
N ALA A 45 12.35 18.81 -24.20
CA ALA A 45 12.54 20.06 -23.48
C ALA A 45 12.05 19.95 -22.02
N TYR A 46 12.85 20.52 -21.12
CA TYR A 46 12.54 20.71 -19.70
C TYR A 46 12.99 22.10 -19.27
N THR A 47 12.42 22.59 -18.17
CA THR A 47 12.78 23.88 -17.55
C THR A 47 13.44 23.62 -16.20
N LEU A 48 14.59 24.25 -15.96
CA LEU A 48 15.16 24.36 -14.62
C LEU A 48 14.25 25.23 -13.74
N ALA A 49 14.25 24.99 -12.43
CA ALA A 49 13.51 25.84 -11.51
C ALA A 49 14.24 27.17 -11.24
N ASP A 50 13.46 28.24 -11.03
CA ASP A 50 13.92 29.43 -10.32
C ASP A 50 14.15 29.04 -8.86
N ALA A 51 15.36 29.24 -8.33
CA ALA A 51 15.68 28.95 -6.94
C ALA A 51 15.09 29.99 -5.96
N THR A 52 14.79 31.21 -6.41
CA THR A 52 14.13 32.25 -5.60
C THR A 52 12.61 32.09 -5.62
N ASN A 53 12.01 31.87 -6.80
CA ASN A 53 10.54 31.82 -6.99
C ASN A 53 10.07 30.55 -7.76
N PRO A 54 10.32 29.33 -7.25
CA PRO A 54 9.92 28.08 -7.92
C PRO A 54 8.40 27.91 -7.98
N ASP A 55 7.89 27.53 -9.16
CA ASP A 55 6.51 27.07 -9.30
C ASP A 55 6.37 25.60 -8.88
N PHE A 56 6.08 25.39 -7.60
CA PHE A 56 5.71 24.08 -7.05
C PHE A 56 4.27 23.64 -7.39
N GLY A 57 3.47 24.48 -8.05
CA GLY A 57 2.07 24.21 -8.39
C GLY A 57 1.09 24.33 -7.22
N SER A 58 -0.20 24.37 -7.53
CA SER A 58 -1.30 24.68 -6.60
C SER A 58 -1.50 23.72 -5.41
N ASN A 59 -0.80 22.59 -5.40
CA ASN A 59 -0.90 21.57 -4.36
C ASN A 59 0.13 21.76 -3.23
N VAL A 60 1.02 22.75 -3.39
CA VAL A 60 1.94 23.22 -2.36
C VAL A 60 1.42 24.54 -1.79
N THR A 61 1.47 24.68 -0.47
CA THR A 61 1.20 25.94 0.23
C THR A 61 2.38 26.26 1.12
N ILE A 62 2.91 27.49 1.01
CA ILE A 62 4.07 27.93 1.78
C ILE A 62 3.63 29.11 2.66
N PHE A 63 3.86 29.01 3.96
CA PHE A 63 3.60 30.05 4.94
C PHE A 63 4.91 30.77 5.30
N ASP A 64 4.83 32.08 5.47
CA ASP A 64 5.84 32.92 6.11
C ASP A 64 5.30 33.50 7.41
N ASP A 65 6.19 34.01 8.27
CA ASP A 65 5.86 34.48 9.62
C ASP A 65 5.06 35.80 9.66
N SER A 66 4.92 36.49 8.51
CA SER A 66 4.00 37.62 8.37
C SER A 66 2.54 37.18 8.23
N MET A 67 2.28 35.92 7.85
CA MET A 67 0.92 35.42 7.64
C MET A 67 0.16 35.25 8.97
N PRO A 68 -1.01 35.90 9.16
CA PRO A 68 -1.75 35.82 10.42
C PRO A 68 -2.13 34.38 10.78
N ALA A 69 -1.84 33.96 12.01
CA ALA A 69 -2.12 32.61 12.50
C ALA A 69 -3.56 32.10 12.25
N PRO A 70 -4.64 32.92 12.36
CA PRO A 70 -5.99 32.48 11.98
C PRO A 70 -6.15 32.09 10.50
N SER A 71 -5.37 32.69 9.60
CA SER A 71 -5.37 32.35 8.17
C SER A 71 -4.69 30.99 7.92
N ILE A 72 -3.50 30.80 8.49
CA ILE A 72 -2.77 29.51 8.47
C ILE A 72 -3.65 28.40 9.05
N GLN A 73 -4.24 28.67 10.22
CA GLN A 73 -5.17 27.79 10.92
C GLN A 73 -6.38 27.40 10.06
N SER A 74 -6.97 28.35 9.35
CA SER A 74 -8.11 28.12 8.45
C SER A 74 -7.72 27.23 7.27
N THR A 75 -6.60 27.53 6.60
CA THR A 75 -6.09 26.76 5.46
C THR A 75 -5.78 25.31 5.84
N LEU A 76 -5.09 25.08 6.96
CA LEU A 76 -4.80 23.74 7.46
C LEU A 76 -6.08 22.97 7.81
N ARG A 77 -7.02 23.58 8.53
CA ARG A 77 -8.30 22.94 8.88
C ARG A 77 -9.17 22.63 7.67
N ALA A 78 -9.13 23.47 6.63
CA ALA A 78 -9.85 23.22 5.38
C ALA A 78 -9.29 21.97 4.67
N ALA A 79 -7.97 21.84 4.58
CA ALA A 79 -7.31 20.67 4.00
C ALA A 79 -7.46 19.40 4.85
N ALA A 80 -7.37 19.50 6.19
CA ALA A 80 -7.68 18.40 7.09
C ALA A 80 -9.11 17.91 6.89
N SER A 81 -10.08 18.85 6.85
CA SER A 81 -11.50 18.54 6.63
C SER A 81 -11.78 17.93 5.25
N SER A 82 -11.04 18.32 4.20
CA SER A 82 -11.19 17.71 2.87
C SER A 82 -10.55 16.33 2.79
N MET A 83 -9.50 16.05 3.59
CA MET A 83 -8.70 14.82 3.56
C MET A 83 -8.97 13.86 4.75
N ALA A 84 -10.04 14.05 5.50
CA ALA A 84 -10.40 13.20 6.65
C ALA A 84 -11.22 11.94 6.27
N GLY A 85 -10.97 10.83 6.98
CA GLY A 85 -11.79 9.61 7.00
C GLY A 85 -11.80 8.72 5.75
N ASP A 86 -12.45 7.56 5.89
CA ASP A 86 -12.65 6.39 5.02
C ASP A 86 -12.64 6.68 3.51
N ALA A 87 -13.35 7.74 3.10
CA ALA A 87 -13.49 8.11 1.69
C ALA A 87 -12.20 8.68 1.09
N ASN A 88 -11.37 9.31 1.91
CA ASN A 88 -10.11 9.94 1.53
C ASN A 88 -8.90 9.01 1.64
N HIS A 89 -9.08 7.83 2.22
CA HIS A 89 -8.11 6.73 2.16
C HIS A 89 -7.68 6.44 0.71
N TRP A 90 -8.61 6.52 -0.26
CA TRP A 90 -8.35 6.35 -1.70
C TRP A 90 -8.30 7.67 -2.48
N SER A 91 -8.06 8.80 -1.80
CA SER A 91 -8.07 10.12 -2.45
C SER A 91 -7.00 10.24 -3.53
N THR A 92 -7.38 10.92 -4.61
CA THR A 92 -6.47 11.33 -5.68
C THR A 92 -5.72 12.62 -5.34
N GLU A 93 -6.17 13.39 -4.36
CA GLU A 93 -5.50 14.60 -3.93
C GLU A 93 -4.16 14.30 -3.24
N ARG A 94 -3.24 15.27 -3.32
CA ARG A 94 -1.89 15.26 -2.74
C ARG A 94 -1.61 16.67 -2.25
N ARG A 95 -1.09 16.85 -1.04
CA ARG A 95 -0.92 18.18 -0.42
C ARG A 95 0.40 18.28 0.34
N ALA A 96 1.12 19.39 0.17
CA ALA A 96 2.28 19.72 0.98
C ALA A 96 2.14 21.13 1.56
N PHE A 97 2.35 21.23 2.88
CA PHE A 97 2.39 22.50 3.61
C PHE A 97 3.82 22.75 4.09
N PHE A 98 4.37 23.90 3.71
CA PHE A 98 5.70 24.32 4.15
C PHE A 98 5.62 25.58 5.00
N PHE A 99 6.53 25.70 5.96
CA PHE A 99 6.73 26.88 6.79
C PHE A 99 8.15 27.38 6.60
N LYS A 100 8.33 28.65 6.24
CA LYS A 100 9.64 29.31 6.24
C LYS A 100 10.18 29.46 7.68
N PRO A 101 11.49 29.73 7.87
CA PRO A 101 12.03 30.09 9.18
C PRO A 101 11.18 31.17 9.87
N GLY A 102 10.81 30.96 11.12
CA GLY A 102 9.85 31.81 11.83
C GLY A 102 9.16 31.14 13.03
N THR A 103 8.30 31.90 13.69
CA THR A 103 7.47 31.42 14.81
C THR A 103 6.00 31.68 14.55
N TYR A 104 5.18 30.64 14.63
CA TYR A 104 3.82 30.62 14.09
C TYR A 104 2.77 30.35 15.18
N GLY A 105 1.83 31.27 15.36
CA GLY A 105 0.82 31.21 16.42
C GLY A 105 1.33 31.70 17.79
N THR A 106 0.43 31.78 18.77
CA THR A 106 0.74 32.21 20.16
C THR A 106 -0.07 31.42 21.19
N ALA A 107 0.21 31.59 22.49
CA ALA A 107 -0.62 31.06 23.58
C ALA A 107 -2.11 31.46 23.47
N ALA A 108 -2.42 32.66 22.97
CA ALA A 108 -3.79 33.14 22.78
C ALA A 108 -4.38 32.79 21.40
N THR A 109 -3.53 32.50 20.42
CA THR A 109 -3.89 32.19 19.02
C THR A 109 -3.08 31.01 18.47
N PRO A 110 -3.23 29.80 19.04
CA PRO A 110 -2.44 28.64 18.65
C PRO A 110 -2.90 28.08 17.29
N ILE A 111 -2.00 27.40 16.59
CA ILE A 111 -2.31 26.67 15.34
C ILE A 111 -2.63 25.22 15.70
N GLN A 112 -3.90 24.82 15.55
CA GLN A 112 -4.44 23.53 16.02
C GLN A 112 -5.13 22.81 14.85
N SER A 113 -4.48 21.82 14.22
CA SER A 113 -5.05 21.10 13.07
C SER A 113 -4.66 19.62 13.06
N GLU A 114 -5.54 18.78 12.53
CA GLU A 114 -5.18 17.43 12.11
C GLU A 114 -4.36 17.47 10.80
N VAL A 115 -3.57 16.42 10.57
CA VAL A 115 -2.91 16.08 9.30
C VAL A 115 -3.66 14.91 8.66
N GLY A 116 -4.46 15.20 7.63
CA GLY A 116 -5.28 14.21 6.94
C GLY A 116 -4.48 13.26 6.03
N TYR A 117 -5.20 12.37 5.32
CA TYR A 117 -4.58 11.51 4.31
C TYR A 117 -3.85 12.34 3.22
N TYR A 118 -2.81 11.77 2.64
CA TYR A 118 -1.96 12.35 1.57
C TYR A 118 -1.45 13.78 1.82
N THR A 119 -1.19 14.11 3.08
CA THR A 119 -0.76 15.44 3.50
C THR A 119 0.60 15.36 4.20
N THR A 120 1.58 16.12 3.73
CA THR A 120 2.87 16.31 4.42
C THR A 120 2.99 17.74 4.93
N VAL A 121 3.51 17.92 6.14
CA VAL A 121 3.81 19.25 6.70
C VAL A 121 5.29 19.35 7.06
N ALA A 122 5.98 20.39 6.61
CA ALA A 122 7.41 20.54 6.83
C ALA A 122 7.87 21.97 7.13
N GLY A 123 8.96 22.11 7.89
CA GLY A 123 9.71 23.36 8.00
C GLY A 123 10.83 23.45 6.96
N LEU A 124 11.08 24.65 6.44
CA LEU A 124 12.11 24.96 5.44
C LEU A 124 13.43 25.45 6.06
N GLY A 125 13.53 25.56 7.38
CA GLY A 125 14.78 26.00 8.02
C GLY A 125 15.91 24.97 7.92
N ALA A 126 17.14 25.40 8.17
CA ALA A 126 18.26 24.46 8.31
C ALA A 126 18.03 23.51 9.51
N SER A 127 17.53 24.06 10.62
CA SER A 127 17.17 23.32 11.84
C SER A 127 15.66 23.24 12.04
N PRO A 128 15.13 22.18 12.69
CA PRO A 128 13.75 22.14 13.17
C PRO A 128 13.38 23.33 14.07
N ASP A 129 14.31 23.80 14.90
CA ASP A 129 14.08 24.94 15.80
C ASP A 129 13.96 26.28 15.06
N SER A 130 14.44 26.37 13.83
CA SER A 130 14.23 27.53 12.97
C SER A 130 12.75 27.73 12.59
N VAL A 131 11.88 26.73 12.80
CA VAL A 131 10.45 26.75 12.47
C VAL A 131 9.64 26.29 13.68
N THR A 132 9.22 27.21 14.57
CA THR A 132 8.43 26.85 15.77
C THR A 132 6.94 27.10 15.56
N ILE A 133 6.13 26.05 15.65
CA ILE A 133 4.66 26.14 15.67
C ILE A 133 4.17 26.11 17.12
N ASN A 134 3.57 27.22 17.56
CA ASN A 134 2.87 27.33 18.83
C ASN A 134 1.45 26.78 18.65
N GLY A 135 1.20 25.55 19.12
CA GLY A 135 -0.06 24.83 18.89
C GLY A 135 0.15 23.33 18.78
N SER A 136 -0.63 22.65 17.95
CA SER A 136 -0.51 21.21 17.71
C SER A 136 -0.90 20.86 16.28
N LEU A 137 -0.06 20.04 15.63
CA LEU A 137 -0.38 19.36 14.39
C LEU A 137 -0.52 17.86 14.70
N SER A 138 -1.75 17.36 14.74
CA SER A 138 -2.03 16.02 15.24
C SER A 138 -2.46 15.03 14.15
N VAL A 139 -2.49 13.75 14.49
CA VAL A 139 -3.34 12.77 13.80
C VAL A 139 -4.23 12.12 14.85
N GLU A 140 -5.54 12.20 14.62
CA GLU A 140 -6.57 11.55 15.44
C GLU A 140 -6.99 10.22 14.82
N GLN A 141 -7.54 9.33 15.65
CA GLN A 141 -8.02 8.02 15.17
C GLN A 141 -9.29 8.14 14.32
N GLU A 142 -9.53 7.17 13.45
CA GLU A 142 -10.75 7.12 12.66
C GLU A 142 -11.95 6.53 13.45
N LEU A 143 -13.15 7.07 13.23
CA LEU A 143 -14.39 6.72 13.95
C LEU A 143 -15.51 6.26 12.98
N HIS A 144 -15.62 4.95 12.72
CA HIS A 144 -16.56 4.41 11.73
C HIS A 144 -17.98 4.13 12.30
N ASP A 145 -19.03 4.64 11.63
CA ASP A 145 -20.48 4.39 11.87
C ASP A 145 -20.96 4.47 13.34
N THR A 146 -20.58 5.53 14.07
CA THR A 146 -21.17 5.89 15.39
C THR A 146 -22.64 6.33 15.26
N GLN A 147 -23.53 5.36 15.02
CA GLN A 147 -24.92 5.61 14.60
C GLN A 147 -25.84 6.23 15.69
N ASP A 148 -25.33 6.39 16.92
CA ASP A 148 -25.81 7.30 17.97
C ASP A 148 -24.57 8.03 18.57
N GLN A 149 -24.25 9.23 18.09
CA GLN A 149 -23.04 9.99 18.51
C GLN A 149 -23.05 10.51 19.96
N GLY A 150 -24.10 10.22 20.73
CA GLY A 150 -24.21 10.55 22.16
C GLY A 150 -23.90 9.36 23.09
N ILE A 151 -23.15 8.35 22.62
CA ILE A 151 -22.80 7.17 23.42
C ILE A 151 -21.36 7.25 23.95
N CYS A 152 -20.34 7.42 23.11
CA CYS A 152 -18.94 7.44 23.61
C CYS A 152 -18.66 8.63 24.55
N SER A 153 -19.33 9.78 24.34
CA SER A 153 -19.29 10.95 25.24
C SER A 153 -20.09 10.79 26.55
N ALA A 154 -20.78 9.67 26.76
CA ALA A 154 -21.54 9.37 27.97
C ALA A 154 -20.90 8.27 28.83
N ILE A 155 -19.72 7.76 28.44
CA ILE A 155 -19.03 6.66 29.13
C ILE A 155 -17.85 7.24 29.93
N GLY A 156 -18.14 7.67 31.16
CA GLY A 156 -17.13 7.66 32.20
C GLY A 156 -16.80 6.21 32.56
N ASP A 157 -15.52 5.84 32.43
CA ASP A 157 -14.96 4.51 32.71
C ASP A 157 -15.73 3.29 32.17
N ARG A 158 -15.46 2.93 30.91
CA ARG A 158 -15.34 1.51 30.51
C ARG A 158 -14.66 1.27 29.16
N TYR A 159 -13.65 0.40 29.18
CA TYR A 159 -12.91 -0.14 28.04
C TYR A 159 -13.72 -1.10 27.13
N ASP A 160 -15.02 -1.32 27.41
CA ASP A 160 -15.82 -2.41 26.82
C ASP A 160 -17.13 -1.93 26.19
N SER A 161 -17.04 -0.95 25.30
CA SER A 161 -18.18 -0.47 24.50
C SER A 161 -18.10 -0.98 23.07
N ASP A 162 -18.89 -1.99 22.71
CA ASP A 162 -19.03 -2.50 21.33
C ASP A 162 -19.34 -1.41 20.29
N LEU A 163 -19.87 -0.26 20.72
CA LEU A 163 -20.25 0.87 19.86
C LEU A 163 -19.15 1.94 19.73
N CYS A 164 -18.05 1.81 20.46
CA CYS A 164 -16.83 2.61 20.28
C CYS A 164 -15.67 1.75 19.72
N LYS A 165 -15.89 0.46 19.41
CA LYS A 165 -14.94 -0.46 18.73
C LYS A 165 -14.81 -0.12 17.23
N SER A 166 -14.30 1.07 16.96
CA SER A 166 -13.73 1.48 15.67
C SER A 166 -12.40 0.71 15.43
N PRO A 167 -11.93 0.52 14.18
CA PRO A 167 -10.54 0.07 13.93
C PRO A 167 -9.46 1.04 14.42
N GLY A 168 -9.84 2.21 14.99
CA GLY A 168 -8.92 3.14 15.61
C GLY A 168 -8.04 3.83 14.57
N SER A 169 -6.73 3.65 14.70
CA SER A 169 -5.72 4.27 13.84
C SER A 169 -5.10 3.30 12.84
N LEU A 170 -5.57 2.04 12.78
CA LEU A 170 -5.03 0.99 11.88
C LEU A 170 -4.96 1.43 10.41
N ASN A 171 -5.85 2.32 9.97
CA ASN A 171 -5.91 2.83 8.60
C ASN A 171 -5.26 4.22 8.41
N ASN A 172 -4.65 4.82 9.43
CA ASN A 172 -4.09 6.18 9.36
C ASN A 172 -2.73 6.24 8.64
N PHE A 173 -2.78 5.99 7.33
CA PHE A 173 -1.64 5.91 6.43
C PHE A 173 -1.32 7.25 5.73
N TRP A 174 -0.22 7.23 4.96
CA TRP A 174 0.18 8.19 3.93
C TRP A 174 0.08 9.66 4.35
N ARG A 175 0.94 10.05 5.27
CA ARG A 175 1.11 11.45 5.73
C ARG A 175 2.54 11.64 6.24
N GLY A 176 2.88 12.82 6.78
CA GLY A 176 4.18 13.00 7.41
C GLY A 176 4.38 14.38 7.99
N MET A 177 5.26 14.49 8.98
CA MET A 177 5.68 15.77 9.56
C MET A 177 7.21 15.81 9.69
N SER A 178 7.84 16.90 9.23
CA SER A 178 9.29 16.98 9.24
C SER A 178 9.92 18.36 9.43
N ASN A 179 11.16 18.37 9.89
CA ASN A 179 12.06 19.52 9.93
C ASN A 179 11.47 20.79 10.58
N LEU A 180 10.73 20.63 11.67
CA LEU A 180 10.07 21.71 12.41
C LEU A 180 9.96 21.42 13.91
N ALA A 181 9.75 22.45 14.72
CA ALA A 181 9.46 22.35 16.14
C ALA A 181 7.97 22.57 16.43
N ILE A 182 7.40 21.76 17.31
CA ILE A 182 6.09 22.01 17.92
C ILE A 182 6.31 22.45 19.37
N ASN A 183 5.67 23.55 19.76
CA ASN A 183 5.50 23.99 21.14
C ASN A 183 4.03 23.73 21.56
N PRO A 184 3.74 22.60 22.25
CA PRO A 184 2.37 22.09 22.39
C PRO A 184 1.47 22.92 23.33
N ILE A 185 0.64 23.79 22.75
CA ILE A 185 -0.35 24.57 23.49
C ILE A 185 -1.62 23.73 23.70
N PRO A 186 -2.13 23.58 24.95
CA PRO A 186 -3.42 22.92 25.19
C PRO A 186 -4.57 23.75 24.64
N ASN A 187 -5.50 23.12 23.91
CA ASN A 187 -6.76 23.74 23.51
C ASN A 187 -7.92 22.79 23.84
N GLN A 188 -8.60 23.06 24.95
CA GLN A 188 -9.69 22.20 25.43
C GLN A 188 -10.88 22.21 24.47
N ASP A 189 -11.23 23.36 23.86
CA ASP A 189 -12.34 23.47 22.90
C ASP A 189 -12.16 22.56 21.67
N PHE A 190 -10.92 22.41 21.17
CA PHE A 190 -10.62 21.51 20.07
C PHE A 190 -10.95 20.05 20.43
N TYR A 191 -10.57 19.60 21.63
CA TYR A 191 -10.89 18.26 22.11
C TYR A 191 -12.37 18.11 22.47
N ASP A 192 -12.99 19.08 23.14
CA ASP A 192 -14.38 19.04 23.62
C ASP A 192 -15.43 19.03 22.50
N THR A 193 -15.07 19.43 21.27
CA THR A 193 -15.97 19.30 20.11
C THR A 193 -16.22 17.86 19.64
N GLY A 194 -15.54 16.86 20.21
CA GLY A 194 -15.78 15.44 19.97
C GLY A 194 -14.55 14.54 19.98
N ASN A 195 -13.35 15.13 20.08
CA ASN A 195 -12.04 14.47 20.02
C ASN A 195 -11.40 14.31 21.43
N ALA A 196 -12.21 14.17 22.48
CA ALA A 196 -11.76 14.23 23.88
C ALA A 196 -11.38 12.85 24.47
N ALA A 197 -10.08 12.54 24.48
CA ALA A 197 -9.49 11.53 25.39
C ALA A 197 -7.97 11.70 25.65
N GLN A 198 -7.55 12.82 26.27
CA GLN A 198 -6.40 12.88 27.22
C GLN A 198 -6.29 14.31 27.78
N SER A 199 -6.17 14.47 29.10
CA SER A 199 -5.97 15.76 29.77
C SER A 199 -4.50 16.22 29.73
N ALA A 200 -3.82 15.95 28.62
CA ALA A 200 -2.38 16.14 28.48
C ALA A 200 -2.06 17.57 28.07
N THR A 201 -2.01 18.47 29.06
CA THR A 201 -1.46 19.81 28.87
C THR A 201 0.02 19.68 28.51
N ASN A 202 0.40 20.14 27.31
CA ASN A 202 1.73 19.98 26.70
C ASN A 202 2.01 18.61 26.02
N SER A 203 1.17 18.20 25.07
CA SER A 203 1.41 17.01 24.21
C SER A 203 0.97 17.19 22.75
N VAL A 204 1.61 16.45 21.85
CA VAL A 204 1.17 16.23 20.45
C VAL A 204 0.65 14.79 20.33
N ARG A 205 -0.45 14.57 19.60
CA ARG A 205 -0.92 13.22 19.24
C ARG A 205 -0.57 12.89 17.79
N TRP A 206 0.08 11.75 17.55
CA TRP A 206 0.39 11.22 16.23
C TRP A 206 -0.11 9.77 16.10
N ALA A 207 -1.44 9.61 16.15
CA ALA A 207 -2.09 8.31 16.14
C ALA A 207 -2.16 7.73 14.71
N VAL A 208 -1.07 7.07 14.30
CA VAL A 208 -0.84 6.63 12.90
C VAL A 208 -0.55 5.14 12.78
N SER A 209 -0.55 4.65 11.53
CA SER A 209 0.01 3.35 11.17
C SER A 209 1.16 3.51 10.15
N GLN A 210 1.36 2.59 9.21
CA GLN A 210 2.46 2.60 8.23
C GLN A 210 2.45 3.86 7.32
N ALA A 211 3.63 4.20 6.77
CA ALA A 211 3.85 5.36 5.88
C ALA A 211 3.36 6.72 6.44
N ALA A 212 3.62 6.96 7.73
CA ALA A 212 3.31 8.21 8.43
C ALA A 212 4.49 8.72 9.30
N PRO A 213 5.68 8.96 8.72
CA PRO A 213 6.90 9.25 9.49
C PRO A 213 6.91 10.60 10.21
N LEU A 214 7.64 10.63 11.31
CA LEU A 214 8.18 11.85 11.95
C LEU A 214 9.70 11.91 11.69
N ARG A 215 10.18 12.98 11.03
CA ARG A 215 11.61 13.14 10.70
C ARG A 215 12.12 14.53 11.05
N ARG A 216 13.16 14.64 11.88
CA ARG A 216 13.70 15.94 12.30
C ARG A 216 12.61 16.83 12.93
N VAL A 217 11.78 16.27 13.80
CA VAL A 217 10.77 17.03 14.55
C VAL A 217 11.27 17.31 15.96
N HIS A 218 11.08 18.52 16.47
CA HIS A 218 11.38 18.88 17.86
C HIS A 218 10.08 19.16 18.63
N ILE A 219 9.62 18.20 19.43
CA ILE A 219 8.42 18.31 20.25
C ILE A 219 8.82 18.77 21.65
N LYS A 220 8.49 20.02 21.99
CA LYS A 220 8.83 20.68 23.27
C LYS A 220 7.86 20.29 24.40
N GLY A 221 7.58 19.00 24.48
CA GLY A 221 6.54 18.39 25.31
C GLY A 221 6.45 16.87 25.06
N GLN A 222 5.29 16.28 25.35
CA GLN A 222 5.06 14.84 25.19
C GLN A 222 4.59 14.45 23.77
N LEU A 223 4.81 13.19 23.38
CA LEU A 223 4.32 12.61 22.12
C LEU A 223 3.44 11.39 22.40
N SER A 224 2.14 11.51 22.14
CA SER A 224 1.16 10.42 22.25
C SER A 224 0.98 9.74 20.89
N LEU A 225 1.41 8.49 20.75
CA LEU A 225 1.30 7.75 19.49
C LEU A 225 -0.03 6.98 19.36
N ILE A 226 -0.91 7.09 20.36
CA ILE A 226 -2.15 6.32 20.46
C ILE A 226 -3.40 7.15 20.15
N GLY A 227 -4.39 6.48 19.55
CA GLY A 227 -5.74 7.02 19.38
C GLY A 227 -6.48 7.17 20.71
N GLN A 228 -7.54 7.97 20.69
CA GLN A 228 -8.48 8.13 21.81
C GLN A 228 -9.07 6.78 22.24
N TYR A 229 -9.41 6.62 23.52
CA TYR A 229 -10.00 5.38 24.06
C TYR A 229 -9.16 4.09 23.86
N TYR A 230 -7.86 4.21 23.61
CA TYR A 230 -6.95 3.09 23.33
C TYR A 230 -7.30 2.28 22.07
N GLY A 231 -7.79 2.94 21.01
CA GLY A 231 -8.01 2.31 19.71
C GLY A 231 -6.71 1.77 19.09
N PHE A 232 -6.81 0.62 18.41
CA PHE A 232 -5.68 -0.07 17.77
C PHE A 232 -4.89 0.81 16.81
N ALA A 233 -3.58 0.60 16.70
CA ALA A 233 -2.71 1.30 15.76
C ALA A 233 -1.52 0.40 15.35
N SER A 234 -1.08 0.49 14.10
CA SER A 234 -0.02 -0.34 13.51
C SER A 234 1.12 0.53 12.96
N GLY A 235 1.65 1.41 13.80
CA GLY A 235 2.79 2.26 13.50
C GLY A 235 4.09 1.47 13.33
N GLY A 236 5.22 2.12 13.08
CA GLY A 236 5.38 3.55 12.84
C GLY A 236 6.86 3.91 12.92
N PHE A 237 7.19 5.13 12.48
CA PHE A 237 8.58 5.52 12.26
C PHE A 237 8.88 6.92 12.78
N MET A 238 9.91 7.04 13.60
CA MET A 238 10.49 8.32 14.02
C MET A 238 12.01 8.30 13.85
N ALA A 239 12.56 9.28 13.15
CA ALA A 239 14.02 9.41 12.93
C ALA A 239 14.54 10.82 13.21
N SER A 240 15.77 10.90 13.73
CA SER A 240 16.50 12.15 13.97
C SER A 240 15.66 13.23 14.64
N SER A 241 14.79 12.86 15.58
CA SER A 241 13.83 13.76 16.22
C SER A 241 14.14 13.95 17.70
N LYS A 242 13.61 15.02 18.30
CA LYS A 242 13.77 15.35 19.72
C LYS A 242 12.40 15.48 20.37
N VAL A 243 12.15 14.73 21.44
CA VAL A 243 10.92 14.82 22.25
C VAL A 243 11.35 15.09 23.68
N ASP A 244 11.03 16.28 24.21
CA ASP A 244 11.50 16.69 25.54
C ASP A 244 10.82 15.93 26.68
N GLY A 245 9.60 15.43 26.45
CA GLY A 245 8.85 14.61 27.38
C GLY A 245 8.86 13.12 27.07
N GLU A 246 7.86 12.44 27.62
CA GLU A 246 7.58 11.03 27.36
C GLU A 246 7.03 10.83 25.94
N VAL A 247 7.46 9.73 25.30
CA VAL A 247 6.76 9.14 24.15
C VAL A 247 5.85 8.01 24.65
N TYR A 248 4.54 8.19 24.51
CA TYR A 248 3.51 7.29 25.01
C TYR A 248 2.90 6.48 23.85
N ALA A 249 3.30 5.21 23.75
CA ALA A 249 2.92 4.32 22.65
C ALA A 249 1.68 3.47 22.96
N ALA A 250 1.60 2.96 24.18
CA ALA A 250 0.49 2.19 24.76
C ALA A 250 -0.17 1.12 23.86
N GLY A 251 -1.09 1.49 22.96
CA GLY A 251 -1.86 0.60 22.08
C GLY A 251 -1.29 0.42 20.66
N GLN A 252 -0.15 1.06 20.36
CA GLN A 252 0.62 0.80 19.14
C GLN A 252 1.18 -0.63 19.15
N GLN A 253 0.86 -1.41 18.11
CA GLN A 253 1.30 -2.80 17.96
C GLN A 253 2.82 -2.94 17.95
N GLN A 254 3.47 -2.10 17.14
CA GLN A 254 4.93 -1.99 17.01
C GLN A 254 5.33 -0.53 16.72
N TRP A 255 6.62 -0.23 16.84
CA TRP A 255 7.18 1.07 16.44
C TRP A 255 8.70 0.97 16.24
N TYR A 256 9.26 1.81 15.36
CA TYR A 256 10.70 2.03 15.25
C TYR A 256 11.07 3.49 15.50
N THR A 257 12.00 3.71 16.44
CA THR A 257 12.65 5.00 16.63
C THR A 257 14.14 4.88 16.38
N ARG A 258 14.71 5.74 15.54
CA ARG A 258 16.17 5.83 15.35
C ARG A 258 16.77 7.20 15.58
N ASP A 259 18.03 7.22 15.98
CA ASP A 259 18.93 8.40 15.99
C ASP A 259 18.32 9.64 16.66
N SER A 260 17.53 9.44 17.70
CA SER A 260 16.65 10.45 18.29
C SER A 260 17.00 10.71 19.76
N VAL A 261 16.46 11.79 20.32
CA VAL A 261 16.55 12.11 21.75
C VAL A 261 15.13 12.14 22.30
N ILE A 262 14.84 11.34 23.33
CA ILE A 262 13.53 11.31 23.99
C ILE A 262 13.72 11.48 25.51
N GLY A 263 12.76 12.11 26.20
CA GLY A 263 12.79 12.20 27.67
C GLY A 263 12.56 10.85 28.34
N SER A 264 11.59 10.08 27.83
CA SER A 264 11.33 8.69 28.20
C SER A 264 10.47 7.98 27.15
N TRP A 265 10.28 6.66 27.30
CA TRP A 265 9.33 5.87 26.52
C TRP A 265 8.39 5.08 27.44
N ASN A 266 7.12 4.95 27.06
CA ASN A 266 6.10 4.26 27.84
C ASN A 266 5.11 3.48 26.95
N GLY A 267 4.89 2.20 27.30
CA GLY A 267 3.97 1.29 26.62
C GLY A 267 4.62 0.47 25.50
N SER A 268 4.20 -0.79 25.38
CA SER A 268 4.65 -1.73 24.35
C SER A 268 3.63 -2.85 24.17
N VAL A 269 3.31 -3.21 22.93
CA VAL A 269 2.35 -4.29 22.63
C VAL A 269 3.08 -5.54 22.13
N TRP A 270 3.74 -5.51 20.96
CA TRP A 270 4.46 -6.66 20.41
C TRP A 270 5.94 -6.40 20.12
N ASN A 271 6.30 -5.27 19.47
CA ASN A 271 7.66 -5.02 18.98
C ASN A 271 8.05 -3.53 18.97
N MET A 272 8.65 -3.02 20.05
CA MET A 272 9.11 -1.62 20.13
C MET A 272 10.63 -1.56 19.97
N VAL A 273 11.12 -1.06 18.83
CA VAL A 273 12.52 -1.14 18.41
C VAL A 273 13.21 0.22 18.47
N PHE A 274 14.45 0.24 18.97
CA PHE A 274 15.27 1.43 19.12
C PHE A 274 16.69 1.21 18.59
N SER A 275 17.25 2.18 17.86
CA SER A 275 18.70 2.25 17.58
C SER A 275 19.21 3.69 17.56
N GLY A 276 20.34 3.98 18.20
CA GLY A 276 20.88 5.34 18.30
C GLY A 276 20.00 6.32 19.09
N VAL A 277 19.12 5.83 19.97
CA VAL A 277 18.14 6.67 20.69
C VAL A 277 18.62 6.98 22.10
N THR A 278 18.99 8.23 22.34
CA THR A 278 19.24 8.74 23.69
C THR A 278 17.90 8.81 24.45
N GLY A 279 17.84 8.19 25.63
CA GLY A 279 16.61 8.09 26.44
C GLY A 279 15.70 6.90 26.11
N ALA A 280 16.10 6.01 25.18
CA ALA A 280 15.39 4.75 24.98
C ALA A 280 15.53 3.80 26.18
N PRO A 281 14.52 2.94 26.43
CA PRO A 281 14.57 1.94 27.49
C PRO A 281 15.58 0.84 27.17
N ALA A 282 16.02 0.11 28.20
CA ALA A 282 16.87 -1.06 28.03
C ALA A 282 16.15 -2.20 27.27
N ASP A 283 16.93 -3.08 26.64
CA ASP A 283 16.44 -4.24 25.88
C ASP A 283 15.80 -5.30 26.79
N SER A 284 14.50 -5.15 27.05
CA SER A 284 13.69 -6.02 27.93
C SER A 284 12.91 -7.11 27.18
N TYR A 285 13.11 -7.25 25.86
CA TYR A 285 12.36 -8.18 25.01
C TYR A 285 12.26 -9.61 25.59
N PRO A 286 11.06 -10.22 25.61
CA PRO A 286 10.84 -11.52 26.25
C PRO A 286 11.27 -12.69 25.37
N ASP A 287 11.17 -13.89 25.93
CA ASP A 287 11.30 -15.15 25.19
C ASP A 287 10.23 -16.15 25.65
N SER A 288 9.37 -16.60 24.72
CA SER A 288 8.25 -17.49 25.01
C SER A 288 8.66 -18.94 25.28
N ALA A 289 9.87 -19.35 24.90
CA ALA A 289 10.42 -20.66 25.28
C ALA A 289 10.95 -20.66 26.72
N GLN A 290 11.25 -19.48 27.29
CA GLN A 290 11.70 -19.32 28.67
C GLN A 290 10.55 -18.97 29.63
N ASN A 291 9.56 -18.19 29.19
CA ASN A 291 8.35 -17.90 29.95
C ASN A 291 7.15 -17.69 29.00
N ALA A 292 6.13 -18.53 29.12
CA ALA A 292 4.89 -18.42 28.33
C ALA A 292 4.10 -17.14 28.65
N ASP A 293 4.03 -16.76 29.93
CA ASP A 293 3.33 -15.55 30.39
C ASP A 293 4.24 -14.32 30.23
N THR A 294 4.25 -13.79 29.01
CA THR A 294 5.00 -12.56 28.67
C THR A 294 4.16 -11.28 28.84
N LYS A 295 2.90 -11.36 29.25
CA LYS A 295 1.93 -10.25 29.07
C LYS A 295 2.40 -8.96 29.76
N ASP A 296 2.89 -9.07 30.98
CA ASP A 296 3.35 -7.96 31.83
C ASP A 296 4.81 -7.53 31.54
N GLN A 297 5.53 -8.28 30.70
CA GLN A 297 6.92 -7.94 30.31
C GLN A 297 6.91 -6.84 29.23
N SER A 298 7.76 -5.83 29.36
CA SER A 298 7.90 -4.79 28.32
C SER A 298 8.56 -5.36 27.05
N LYS A 299 8.02 -5.03 25.88
CA LYS A 299 8.47 -5.57 24.58
C LYS A 299 9.49 -4.66 23.89
N TYR A 300 10.49 -4.17 24.63
CA TYR A 300 11.51 -3.25 24.12
C TYR A 300 12.72 -4.00 23.55
N ALA A 301 13.05 -3.75 22.28
CA ALA A 301 14.22 -4.24 21.58
C ALA A 301 15.18 -3.07 21.30
N ASN A 302 16.18 -2.87 22.16
CA ASN A 302 17.15 -1.80 22.01
C ASN A 302 18.46 -2.34 21.41
N TYR A 303 18.86 -1.81 20.25
CA TYR A 303 20.03 -2.25 19.48
C TYR A 303 21.35 -1.69 20.05
N GLY A 304 21.31 -0.56 20.76
CA GLY A 304 22.47 0.34 20.89
C GLY A 304 22.53 1.31 19.70
N ASP A 305 23.70 1.83 19.35
CA ASP A 305 23.87 2.82 18.26
C ASP A 305 23.52 2.26 16.87
N THR A 306 22.95 3.08 15.98
CA THR A 306 22.60 2.65 14.62
C THR A 306 23.87 2.48 13.77
N PRO A 307 24.21 1.26 13.27
CA PRO A 307 25.54 1.02 12.67
C PRO A 307 25.88 1.90 11.47
N VAL A 308 24.89 2.18 10.62
CA VAL A 308 24.95 3.19 9.56
C VAL A 308 23.56 3.77 9.34
N SER A 309 23.44 5.09 9.30
CA SER A 309 22.20 5.79 8.95
C SER A 309 22.46 7.05 8.13
N ARG A 310 21.48 7.44 7.32
CA ARG A 310 21.45 8.70 6.56
C ARG A 310 20.02 9.20 6.58
N ASP A 311 19.83 10.49 6.87
CA ASP A 311 18.50 11.08 6.82
C ASP A 311 18.07 11.40 5.38
N ALA A 312 16.76 11.32 5.16
CA ALA A 312 16.13 11.68 3.90
C ALA A 312 16.48 13.13 3.48
N PRO A 313 16.82 13.40 2.20
CA PRO A 313 16.94 14.75 1.69
C PRO A 313 15.65 15.55 1.86
N PHE A 314 15.76 16.84 2.19
CA PHE A 314 14.61 17.72 2.43
C PHE A 314 14.81 19.12 1.82
N LEU A 315 13.69 19.76 1.48
CA LEU A 315 13.66 21.12 0.95
C LEU A 315 13.92 22.13 2.08
N THR A 316 14.80 23.08 1.83
CA THR A 316 15.08 24.24 2.70
C THR A 316 14.86 25.55 1.95
N TRP A 317 14.77 26.64 2.70
CA TRP A 317 14.72 28.01 2.19
C TRP A 317 15.42 28.98 3.14
N ASP A 318 16.23 29.86 2.57
CA ASP A 318 16.77 31.06 3.21
C ASP A 318 16.64 32.27 2.27
N SER A 319 16.93 33.47 2.80
CA SER A 319 16.75 34.73 2.08
C SER A 319 17.94 35.17 1.21
N ALA A 320 19.06 34.45 1.22
CA ALA A 320 20.26 34.76 0.43
C ALA A 320 20.37 33.85 -0.80
N ASP A 321 20.29 32.55 -0.60
CA ASP A 321 20.46 31.52 -1.64
C ASP A 321 19.12 30.98 -2.18
N GLY A 322 18.02 31.25 -1.48
CA GLY A 322 16.66 30.84 -1.89
C GLY A 322 16.32 29.42 -1.47
N TYR A 323 15.61 28.68 -2.32
CA TYR A 323 15.26 27.27 -2.11
C TYR A 323 16.43 26.35 -2.47
N GLN A 324 16.73 25.43 -1.56
CA GLN A 324 17.78 24.43 -1.71
C GLN A 324 17.23 23.06 -1.29
N VAL A 325 17.87 21.97 -1.71
CA VAL A 325 17.64 20.63 -1.14
C VAL A 325 18.88 20.26 -0.33
N PHE A 326 18.72 20.11 0.99
CA PHE A 326 19.77 19.60 1.84
C PHE A 326 19.81 18.08 1.78
N VAL A 327 20.98 17.52 1.46
CA VAL A 327 21.28 16.10 1.39
C VAL A 327 22.19 15.75 2.58
N PRO A 328 21.68 15.13 3.65
CA PRO A 328 22.48 14.77 4.82
C PRO A 328 23.64 13.82 4.50
N ASP A 329 24.76 13.98 5.21
CA ASP A 329 25.84 12.98 5.25
C ASP A 329 25.36 11.71 5.96
N ALA A 330 25.90 10.56 5.57
CA ALA A 330 25.72 9.32 6.32
C ALA A 330 26.56 9.33 7.61
N ARG A 331 26.02 8.74 8.68
CA ARG A 331 26.64 8.59 9.99
C ARG A 331 26.85 7.10 10.28
N THR A 332 28.02 6.73 10.78
CA THR A 332 28.31 5.39 11.29
C THR A 332 28.27 5.38 12.82
N ASN A 333 27.68 4.34 13.43
CA ASN A 333 27.39 4.28 14.86
C ASN A 333 26.64 5.56 15.32
N ALA A 334 25.55 5.87 14.63
CA ALA A 334 24.76 7.07 14.90
C ALA A 334 24.02 6.94 16.24
N SER A 335 24.08 8.02 17.01
CA SER A 335 23.35 8.18 18.28
C SER A 335 22.92 9.64 18.40
N GLY A 336 21.68 9.87 18.81
CA GLY A 336 21.07 11.19 18.86
C GLY A 336 20.93 11.87 17.49
N VAL A 337 20.39 13.09 17.51
CA VAL A 337 20.03 13.85 16.30
C VAL A 337 21.26 14.35 15.52
N GLN A 338 21.11 14.49 14.20
CA GLN A 338 22.17 15.01 13.31
C GLN A 338 22.32 16.55 13.35
N TRP A 339 21.30 17.25 13.84
CA TRP A 339 21.16 18.72 13.78
C TRP A 339 21.36 19.38 15.15
N THR A 340 21.54 20.70 15.15
CA THR A 340 21.51 21.56 16.34
C THR A 340 20.49 22.68 16.13
N GLU A 341 20.20 23.49 17.15
CA GLU A 341 19.22 24.59 17.07
C GLU A 341 19.44 25.56 15.89
N THR A 342 20.68 25.67 15.40
CA THR A 342 21.09 26.60 14.33
C THR A 342 21.70 25.93 13.09
N SER A 343 21.83 24.59 13.06
CA SER A 343 22.50 23.88 11.96
C SER A 343 21.76 22.61 11.54
N ALA A 344 21.74 22.36 10.23
CA ALA A 344 21.16 21.14 9.66
C ALA A 344 21.90 19.85 10.04
N GLY A 345 23.16 19.97 10.49
CA GLY A 345 24.12 18.89 10.60
C GLY A 345 25.09 18.88 9.43
N LYS A 346 25.88 17.80 9.29
CA LYS A 346 26.72 17.59 8.10
C LYS A 346 25.90 17.07 6.92
N GLY A 347 26.24 17.54 5.73
CA GLY A 347 25.56 17.28 4.46
C GLY A 347 25.84 18.37 3.43
N THR A 348 25.26 18.25 2.24
CA THR A 348 25.42 19.19 1.13
C THR A 348 24.09 19.85 0.81
N SER A 349 24.05 21.19 0.74
CA SER A 349 22.93 21.91 0.12
C SER A 349 23.12 21.98 -1.39
N ILE A 350 22.08 21.65 -2.14
CA ILE A 350 22.05 21.74 -3.60
C ILE A 350 20.99 22.77 -3.98
N SER A 351 21.35 23.82 -4.72
CA SER A 351 20.40 24.84 -5.17
C SER A 351 19.29 24.23 -6.01
N LEU A 352 18.05 24.70 -5.87
CA LEU A 352 16.92 24.22 -6.66
C LEU A 352 17.09 24.53 -8.17
N SER A 353 18.01 25.42 -8.57
CA SER A 353 18.41 25.63 -9.98
C SER A 353 19.12 24.43 -10.62
N ASP A 354 19.59 23.48 -9.83
CA ASP A 354 20.11 22.19 -10.29
C ASP A 354 19.05 21.07 -10.32
N PHE A 355 17.80 21.40 -9.97
CA PHE A 355 16.65 20.52 -10.09
C PHE A 355 15.76 20.89 -11.29
N VAL A 356 15.11 19.87 -11.84
CA VAL A 356 13.88 20.02 -12.63
C VAL A 356 12.69 19.72 -11.72
N VAL A 357 11.84 20.73 -11.54
CA VAL A 357 10.60 20.62 -10.74
C VAL A 357 9.47 20.18 -11.68
N PHE A 358 9.04 18.93 -11.54
CA PHE A 358 7.92 18.37 -12.28
C PHE A 358 6.62 18.47 -11.49
N GLN A 359 5.58 18.93 -12.19
CA GLN A 359 4.17 18.86 -11.84
C GLN A 359 3.49 17.85 -12.79
N PRO A 360 2.29 17.31 -12.47
CA PRO A 360 1.59 16.38 -13.36
C PRO A 360 1.26 16.94 -14.76
N SER A 361 1.25 18.26 -14.90
CA SER A 361 0.96 19.02 -16.12
C SER A 361 2.15 19.19 -17.08
N ASN A 362 3.39 19.19 -16.57
CA ASN A 362 4.60 19.39 -17.38
C ASN A 362 5.50 18.13 -17.47
N PHE A 363 5.18 17.07 -16.73
CA PHE A 363 5.97 15.83 -16.73
C PHE A 363 5.81 14.99 -18.00
N THR A 364 6.94 14.53 -18.54
CA THR A 364 7.02 13.29 -19.31
C THR A 364 8.25 12.50 -18.88
N ALA A 365 8.20 11.16 -18.97
CA ALA A 365 9.35 10.31 -18.65
C ALA A 365 10.57 10.63 -19.55
N SER A 366 10.33 11.02 -20.81
CA SER A 366 11.40 11.42 -21.75
C SER A 366 12.07 12.75 -21.37
N ALA A 367 11.31 13.75 -20.90
CA ALA A 367 11.87 15.00 -20.38
C ALA A 367 12.66 14.75 -19.08
N ALA A 368 12.15 13.91 -18.18
CA ALA A 368 12.87 13.52 -16.97
C ALA A 368 14.16 12.74 -17.25
N ASN A 369 14.13 11.79 -18.19
CA ASN A 369 15.33 11.10 -18.67
C ASN A 369 16.31 12.07 -19.36
N SER A 370 15.82 13.08 -20.08
CA SER A 370 16.66 14.12 -20.70
C SER A 370 17.34 15.03 -19.68
N ALA A 371 16.71 15.28 -18.53
CA ALA A 371 17.29 16.03 -17.41
C ALA A 371 18.30 15.19 -16.60
N LEU A 372 17.94 13.95 -16.28
CA LEU A 372 18.82 12.99 -15.60
C LEU A 372 20.11 12.75 -16.40
N ALA A 373 20.01 12.58 -17.71
CA ALA A 373 21.15 12.44 -18.62
C ALA A 373 22.03 13.70 -18.68
N ALA A 374 21.45 14.88 -18.46
CA ALA A 374 22.16 16.16 -18.36
C ALA A 374 22.73 16.44 -16.95
N GLY A 375 22.68 15.46 -16.03
CA GLY A 375 23.22 15.59 -14.68
C GLY A 375 22.38 16.44 -13.73
N LYS A 376 21.09 16.67 -14.04
CA LYS A 376 20.17 17.43 -13.17
C LYS A 376 19.38 16.52 -12.23
N HIS A 377 19.14 17.02 -11.03
CA HIS A 377 18.33 16.37 -10.01
C HIS A 377 16.83 16.53 -10.33
N ILE A 378 15.96 15.71 -9.73
CA ILE A 378 14.51 15.71 -10.00
C ILE A 378 13.74 15.97 -8.71
N LEU A 379 12.77 16.89 -8.76
CA LEU A 379 11.78 17.10 -7.71
C LEU A 379 10.37 16.91 -8.28
N PHE A 380 9.58 16.03 -7.68
CA PHE A 380 8.16 15.81 -8.01
C PHE A 380 7.27 16.52 -6.99
N THR A 381 6.45 17.45 -7.45
CA THR A 381 5.47 18.15 -6.60
C THR A 381 4.25 17.26 -6.29
N PRO A 382 3.37 17.62 -5.33
CA PRO A 382 2.32 16.73 -4.88
C PRO A 382 1.32 16.43 -6.01
N GLY A 383 1.31 15.21 -6.53
CA GLY A 383 0.51 14.83 -7.69
C GLY A 383 0.64 13.37 -8.10
N GLN A 384 0.09 13.04 -9.27
CA GLN A 384 0.13 11.68 -9.86
C GLN A 384 0.76 11.74 -11.25
N TYR A 385 1.68 10.81 -11.54
CA TYR A 385 2.57 10.87 -12.70
C TYR A 385 2.52 9.56 -13.51
N SER A 386 2.27 9.68 -14.81
CA SER A 386 2.21 8.54 -15.76
C SER A 386 3.58 8.30 -16.40
N VAL A 387 4.27 7.25 -15.95
CA VAL A 387 5.65 6.93 -16.30
C VAL A 387 5.67 5.90 -17.43
N THR A 388 5.86 6.38 -18.67
CA THR A 388 5.77 5.57 -19.91
C THR A 388 7.00 4.71 -20.20
N GLU A 389 8.15 5.08 -19.65
CA GLU A 389 9.39 4.32 -19.65
C GLU A 389 10.11 4.55 -18.30
N PRO A 390 11.04 3.66 -17.87
CA PRO A 390 11.75 3.85 -16.60
C PRO A 390 12.52 5.18 -16.56
N LEU A 391 12.53 5.81 -15.39
CA LEU A 391 13.43 6.90 -15.07
C LEU A 391 14.84 6.34 -14.85
N LYS A 392 15.77 6.67 -15.74
CA LYS A 392 17.13 6.09 -15.84
C LYS A 392 18.12 6.99 -15.08
N VAL A 393 18.40 6.63 -13.84
CA VAL A 393 19.37 7.37 -13.00
C VAL A 393 20.77 6.79 -13.24
N THR A 394 21.50 7.39 -14.19
CA THR A 394 22.81 6.89 -14.66
C THR A 394 24.00 7.76 -14.25
N ASN A 395 23.77 8.81 -13.45
CA ASN A 395 24.81 9.64 -12.85
C ASN A 395 24.89 9.35 -11.35
N ALA A 396 26.09 9.47 -10.77
CA ALA A 396 26.26 9.47 -9.32
C ALA A 396 25.59 10.69 -8.68
N ASP A 397 25.52 10.71 -7.34
CA ASP A 397 25.11 11.88 -6.52
C ASP A 397 23.69 12.42 -6.80
N THR A 398 22.93 11.73 -7.65
CA THR A 398 21.66 12.22 -8.20
C THR A 398 20.54 12.06 -7.17
N VAL A 399 19.70 13.10 -7.06
CA VAL A 399 18.57 13.14 -6.12
C VAL A 399 17.26 13.07 -6.91
N VAL A 400 16.35 12.20 -6.48
CA VAL A 400 14.97 12.10 -6.97
C VAL A 400 14.04 12.21 -5.76
N LEU A 401 13.51 13.41 -5.53
CA LEU A 401 12.74 13.78 -4.35
C LEU A 401 11.25 13.95 -4.70
N GLY A 402 10.37 13.28 -3.96
CA GLY A 402 8.93 13.56 -3.94
C GLY A 402 8.54 14.39 -2.73
N ILE A 403 7.64 15.36 -2.92
CA ILE A 403 7.00 16.10 -1.83
C ILE A 403 5.48 15.87 -1.87
N GLY A 404 4.82 15.88 -0.70
CA GLY A 404 3.37 15.64 -0.61
C GLY A 404 2.91 14.29 -1.16
N LEU A 405 3.74 13.24 -1.04
CA LEU A 405 3.46 11.87 -1.49
C LEU A 405 3.19 11.78 -3.00
N ALA A 406 4.04 12.44 -3.79
CA ALA A 406 4.10 12.33 -5.25
C ALA A 406 4.05 10.85 -5.69
N THR A 407 3.07 10.51 -6.54
CA THR A 407 2.70 9.13 -6.86
C THR A 407 3.00 8.81 -8.32
N LEU A 408 3.94 7.90 -8.58
CA LEU A 408 4.37 7.51 -9.93
C LEU A 408 3.76 6.14 -10.31
N ARG A 409 3.27 6.04 -11.55
CA ARG A 409 2.58 4.85 -12.09
C ARG A 409 3.14 4.42 -13.45
N PRO A 410 3.56 3.17 -13.66
CA PRO A 410 3.98 2.70 -14.97
C PRO A 410 2.76 2.49 -15.87
N THR A 411 2.82 2.91 -17.13
CA THR A 411 1.72 2.71 -18.09
C THR A 411 1.90 1.45 -18.94
N ASN A 412 3.12 0.95 -19.08
CA ASN A 412 3.51 -0.02 -20.11
C ASN A 412 4.03 -1.34 -19.53
N GLY A 413 3.76 -1.65 -18.25
CA GLY A 413 4.36 -2.81 -17.56
C GLY A 413 5.86 -2.64 -17.31
N ASN A 414 6.32 -1.39 -17.29
CA ASN A 414 7.71 -1.00 -17.16
C ASN A 414 8.10 -0.76 -15.69
N ALA A 415 9.38 -0.88 -15.38
CA ALA A 415 9.93 -0.26 -14.17
C ALA A 415 9.66 1.25 -14.17
N VAL A 416 9.50 1.81 -12.98
CA VAL A 416 9.27 3.25 -12.77
C VAL A 416 10.60 3.97 -12.57
N ILE A 417 11.52 3.36 -11.80
CA ILE A 417 12.89 3.86 -11.60
C ILE A 417 13.88 2.72 -11.83
N ALA A 418 14.92 2.99 -12.61
CA ALA A 418 16.07 2.10 -12.81
C ALA A 418 17.36 2.90 -12.56
N VAL A 419 18.06 2.59 -11.47
CA VAL A 419 19.38 3.17 -11.15
C VAL A 419 20.46 2.32 -11.83
N GLY A 420 21.45 2.97 -12.44
CA GLY A 420 22.62 2.31 -13.01
C GLY A 420 23.59 1.78 -11.94
N ASP A 421 24.74 1.26 -12.38
CA ASP A 421 25.83 0.86 -11.48
C ASP A 421 26.61 2.09 -10.99
N VAL A 422 25.95 2.91 -10.16
CA VAL A 422 26.42 4.22 -9.65
C VAL A 422 26.16 4.40 -8.15
N SER A 423 26.98 5.22 -7.50
CA SER A 423 26.97 5.50 -6.05
C SER A 423 26.21 6.78 -5.68
N ASN A 424 25.90 6.93 -4.37
CA ASN A 424 25.36 8.14 -3.75
C ASN A 424 24.05 8.68 -4.35
N VAL A 425 23.24 7.84 -4.99
CA VAL A 425 21.90 8.23 -5.48
C VAL A 425 20.91 8.27 -4.31
N SER A 426 20.10 9.31 -4.19
CA SER A 426 19.04 9.39 -3.18
C SER A 426 17.65 9.43 -3.80
N LEU A 427 16.86 8.37 -3.57
CA LEU A 427 15.44 8.29 -3.87
C LEU A 427 14.66 8.58 -2.57
N SER A 428 13.80 9.60 -2.55
CA SER A 428 13.17 10.07 -1.31
C SER A 428 11.70 10.48 -1.49
N GLY A 429 10.79 10.05 -0.60
CA GLY A 429 9.43 10.60 -0.48
C GLY A 429 8.46 10.25 -1.62
N LEU A 430 8.65 9.09 -2.27
CA LEU A 430 7.91 8.67 -3.48
C LEU A 430 6.94 7.53 -3.18
N MET A 431 5.71 7.66 -3.69
CA MET A 431 4.76 6.56 -3.77
C MET A 431 4.78 5.94 -5.18
N ILE A 432 4.85 4.62 -5.29
CA ILE A 432 4.85 3.88 -6.56
C ILE A 432 3.66 2.92 -6.59
N GLU A 433 2.90 2.94 -7.69
CA GLU A 433 1.70 2.10 -7.85
C GLU A 433 1.70 1.44 -9.25
N PRO A 434 1.74 0.10 -9.38
CA PRO A 434 1.53 -0.57 -10.66
C PRO A 434 0.11 -0.34 -11.18
N THR A 435 -0.09 -0.57 -12.48
CA THR A 435 -1.40 -0.49 -13.16
C THR A 435 -1.84 -1.87 -13.66
N GLU A 436 -3.02 -1.97 -14.29
CA GLU A 436 -3.60 -3.22 -14.81
C GLU A 436 -2.67 -4.00 -15.78
N LYS A 437 -1.61 -3.40 -16.31
CA LYS A 437 -0.53 -4.12 -16.99
C LYS A 437 0.60 -4.44 -16.01
N LYS A 438 0.72 -5.73 -15.66
CA LYS A 438 1.78 -6.28 -14.79
C LYS A 438 3.17 -5.76 -15.18
N SER A 439 3.97 -5.42 -14.17
CA SER A 439 5.37 -5.03 -14.34
C SER A 439 6.30 -6.07 -13.71
N ASP A 440 7.40 -6.43 -14.37
CA ASP A 440 8.36 -7.41 -13.83
C ASP A 440 9.01 -6.86 -12.54
N VAL A 441 9.40 -5.57 -12.54
CA VAL A 441 9.89 -4.82 -11.38
C VAL A 441 9.38 -3.37 -11.38
N LEU A 442 9.24 -2.71 -10.21
CA LEU A 442 8.87 -1.28 -10.13
C LEU A 442 10.06 -0.35 -9.83
N ILE A 443 10.91 -0.69 -8.86
CA ILE A 443 12.19 -0.02 -8.59
C ILE A 443 13.32 -1.03 -8.72
N GLN A 444 14.30 -0.74 -9.57
CA GLN A 444 15.56 -1.49 -9.63
C GLN A 444 16.73 -0.57 -9.25
N VAL A 445 17.50 -0.96 -8.24
CA VAL A 445 18.65 -0.19 -7.73
C VAL A 445 19.94 -0.90 -8.12
N GLY A 446 20.54 -0.45 -9.23
CA GLY A 446 21.65 -1.12 -9.90
C GLY A 446 21.18 -2.28 -10.80
N PRO A 447 21.89 -2.59 -11.89
CA PRO A 447 21.67 -3.83 -12.63
C PRO A 447 22.14 -5.05 -11.81
N ARG A 448 21.59 -6.25 -12.09
CA ARG A 448 22.07 -7.50 -11.48
C ARG A 448 23.58 -7.67 -11.73
N GLY A 449 24.37 -7.83 -10.67
CA GLY A 449 25.83 -7.91 -10.73
C GLY A 449 26.56 -6.56 -10.62
N ALA A 450 25.85 -5.48 -10.26
CA ALA A 450 26.40 -4.17 -9.89
C ALA A 450 27.50 -4.25 -8.81
N LYS A 451 28.43 -3.29 -8.84
CA LYS A 451 29.62 -3.23 -7.98
C LYS A 451 29.96 -1.83 -7.48
N THR A 452 29.56 -0.78 -8.19
CA THR A 452 29.82 0.61 -7.82
C THR A 452 29.06 0.97 -6.55
N SER A 453 29.80 1.32 -5.50
CA SER A 453 29.27 1.69 -4.19
C SER A 453 30.37 2.36 -3.36
N ASP A 454 29.99 3.22 -2.41
CA ASP A 454 30.86 3.69 -1.33
C ASP A 454 30.07 3.59 -0.01
N PRO A 455 30.56 2.88 1.02
CA PRO A 455 29.91 2.79 2.33
C PRO A 455 29.75 4.12 3.07
N LYS A 456 30.49 5.17 2.70
CA LYS A 456 30.39 6.52 3.29
C LYS A 456 29.31 7.38 2.62
N THR A 457 29.02 7.10 1.35
CA THR A 457 28.00 7.81 0.56
C THR A 457 27.10 6.77 -0.12
N PRO A 458 26.34 5.98 0.67
CA PRO A 458 25.51 4.91 0.14
C PRO A 458 24.37 5.48 -0.71
N THR A 459 23.97 4.72 -1.73
CA THR A 459 22.70 4.95 -2.43
C THR A 459 21.55 4.69 -1.44
N THR A 460 20.57 5.59 -1.35
CA THR A 460 19.54 5.58 -0.29
C THR A 460 18.12 5.59 -0.84
N LEU A 461 17.25 4.78 -0.24
CA LEU A 461 15.81 4.76 -0.45
C LEU A 461 15.13 5.16 0.86
N SER A 462 14.56 6.37 0.91
CA SER A 462 13.91 6.93 2.09
C SER A 462 12.44 7.26 1.85
N ASP A 463 11.54 6.90 2.76
CA ASP A 463 10.09 7.17 2.62
C ASP A 463 9.52 6.71 1.26
N ILE A 464 9.96 5.53 0.81
CA ILE A 464 9.51 4.90 -0.44
C ILE A 464 8.34 3.97 -0.14
N TYR A 465 7.20 4.21 -0.77
CA TYR A 465 5.96 3.47 -0.52
C TYR A 465 5.47 2.80 -1.79
N ILE A 466 5.33 1.47 -1.79
CA ILE A 466 4.74 0.73 -2.91
C ILE A 466 3.32 0.31 -2.53
N ARG A 467 2.35 0.54 -3.41
CA ARG A 467 0.95 0.10 -3.21
C ARG A 467 0.44 -0.65 -4.44
N ILE A 468 0.16 -1.95 -4.28
CA ILE A 468 -0.35 -2.83 -5.34
C ILE A 468 -1.83 -3.14 -5.07
N GLY A 469 -2.73 -2.42 -5.74
CA GLY A 469 -4.17 -2.44 -5.42
C GLY A 469 -4.60 -1.17 -4.67
N GLY A 470 -5.71 -1.26 -3.93
CA GLY A 470 -6.13 -0.23 -2.98
C GLY A 470 -6.80 0.97 -3.62
N ALA A 471 -6.03 1.84 -4.28
CA ALA A 471 -6.56 3.03 -4.98
C ALA A 471 -6.91 2.77 -6.46
N GLN A 472 -6.31 1.74 -7.06
CA GLN A 472 -6.55 1.25 -8.42
C GLN A 472 -6.17 -0.23 -8.49
N TYR A 473 -6.55 -0.96 -9.54
CA TYR A 473 -5.97 -2.28 -9.79
C TYR A 473 -4.53 -2.14 -10.32
N GLY A 474 -3.67 -3.06 -9.90
CA GLY A 474 -2.32 -3.19 -10.43
C GLY A 474 -1.67 -4.50 -10.02
N SER A 475 -0.63 -4.90 -10.74
CA SER A 475 0.14 -6.12 -10.45
C SER A 475 1.63 -5.99 -10.76
N VAL A 476 2.44 -6.80 -10.08
CA VAL A 476 3.91 -6.81 -10.19
C VAL A 476 4.47 -8.22 -9.92
N ASP A 477 5.65 -8.57 -10.42
CA ASP A 477 6.37 -9.74 -9.87
C ASP A 477 7.22 -9.37 -8.66
N THR A 478 8.17 -8.44 -8.78
CA THR A 478 8.96 -7.92 -7.65
C THR A 478 8.76 -6.41 -7.48
N ALA A 479 8.33 -5.93 -6.31
CA ALA A 479 8.14 -4.49 -6.12
C ALA A 479 9.47 -3.72 -6.13
N ILE A 480 10.46 -4.14 -5.32
CA ILE A 480 11.78 -3.49 -5.23
C ILE A 480 12.88 -4.54 -5.38
N GLU A 481 13.81 -4.32 -6.31
CA GLU A 481 15.05 -5.11 -6.45
C GLU A 481 16.29 -4.24 -6.14
N ILE A 482 17.14 -4.70 -5.23
CA ILE A 482 18.38 -4.04 -4.82
C ILE A 482 19.59 -4.88 -5.26
N ASN A 483 20.37 -4.36 -6.20
CA ASN A 483 21.59 -4.99 -6.73
C ASN A 483 22.87 -4.18 -6.40
N SER A 484 22.79 -2.87 -6.19
CA SER A 484 23.94 -2.04 -5.76
C SER A 484 24.35 -2.32 -4.30
N PRO A 485 25.62 -2.69 -4.02
CA PRO A 485 26.11 -2.92 -2.66
C PRO A 485 26.02 -1.68 -1.77
N HIS A 486 26.03 -1.88 -0.45
CA HIS A 486 25.93 -0.81 0.57
C HIS A 486 24.66 0.07 0.50
N THR A 487 23.67 -0.28 -0.32
CA THR A 487 22.40 0.47 -0.39
C THR A 487 21.74 0.54 1.00
N GLN A 488 21.24 1.72 1.36
CA GLN A 488 20.49 1.97 2.59
C GLN A 488 19.01 2.11 2.29
N ILE A 489 18.19 1.33 3.01
CA ILE A 489 16.73 1.39 3.00
C ILE A 489 16.30 2.01 4.34
N ASP A 490 15.49 3.07 4.33
CA ASP A 490 15.15 3.83 5.54
C ASP A 490 13.68 4.29 5.55
N ASN A 491 12.82 3.61 6.33
CA ASN A 491 11.37 3.71 6.28
C ASN A 491 10.80 3.44 4.87
N ILE A 492 10.61 2.17 4.53
CA ILE A 492 9.83 1.80 3.34
C ILE A 492 8.61 0.98 3.73
N TRP A 493 7.52 1.18 3.00
CA TRP A 493 6.32 0.36 3.11
C TRP A 493 5.96 -0.21 1.76
N SER A 494 6.15 -1.53 1.61
CA SER A 494 5.85 -2.25 0.38
C SER A 494 4.58 -3.08 0.63
N TRP A 495 3.43 -2.65 0.10
CA TRP A 495 2.11 -3.15 0.48
C TRP A 495 1.34 -3.68 -0.74
N ARG A 496 1.14 -4.99 -0.82
CA ARG A 496 0.06 -5.55 -1.63
C ARG A 496 -1.25 -5.31 -0.88
N ALA A 497 -2.21 -4.64 -1.50
CA ALA A 497 -3.42 -4.21 -0.80
C ALA A 497 -4.27 -5.41 -0.33
N ASP A 498 -4.69 -5.41 0.94
CA ASP A 498 -5.70 -6.35 1.43
C ASP A 498 -7.13 -5.80 1.28
N HIS A 499 -7.28 -4.47 1.19
CA HIS A 499 -8.55 -3.74 1.05
C HIS A 499 -8.42 -2.52 0.12
N GLY A 500 -9.53 -1.98 -0.40
CA GLY A 500 -9.49 -1.01 -1.49
C GLY A 500 -10.77 -0.24 -1.83
N PHE A 501 -10.69 0.57 -2.88
CA PHE A 501 -11.76 1.45 -3.38
C PHE A 501 -13.02 0.68 -3.84
N ASP A 502 -12.84 -0.56 -4.27
CA ASP A 502 -13.88 -1.50 -4.69
C ASP A 502 -14.20 -2.55 -3.61
N SER A 503 -13.30 -2.75 -2.65
CA SER A 503 -13.34 -3.76 -1.58
C SER A 503 -13.20 -3.14 -0.18
N GLY A 504 -14.33 -2.85 0.48
CA GLY A 504 -14.30 -2.36 1.87
C GLY A 504 -13.67 -3.38 2.84
N VAL A 505 -13.02 -2.91 3.90
CA VAL A 505 -12.23 -3.69 4.88
C VAL A 505 -12.89 -5.01 5.35
N LYS A 506 -14.21 -5.04 5.55
CA LYS A 506 -14.98 -6.24 5.95
C LYS A 506 -15.27 -7.22 4.79
N SER A 507 -14.58 -7.09 3.67
CA SER A 507 -14.76 -7.92 2.47
C SER A 507 -13.47 -8.10 1.70
N GLY A 508 -12.56 -7.12 1.70
CA GLY A 508 -11.20 -7.24 1.18
C GLY A 508 -11.08 -7.64 -0.29
N TYR A 509 -9.85 -7.78 -0.74
CA TYR A 509 -9.53 -8.35 -2.05
C TYR A 509 -9.68 -9.89 -2.07
N ARG A 510 -9.65 -10.46 -3.28
CA ARG A 510 -9.43 -11.88 -3.54
C ARG A 510 -8.01 -12.09 -4.08
N TRP A 511 -7.54 -13.33 -4.03
CA TRP A 511 -6.16 -13.73 -4.37
C TRP A 511 -5.64 -13.15 -5.71
N ASN A 512 -6.51 -13.08 -6.73
CA ASN A 512 -6.13 -12.66 -8.09
C ASN A 512 -6.51 -11.19 -8.41
N ASP A 513 -7.03 -10.40 -7.47
CA ASP A 513 -7.49 -9.02 -7.78
C ASP A 513 -6.31 -8.02 -7.94
N ASN A 514 -5.15 -8.36 -7.38
CA ASN A 514 -3.95 -7.52 -7.31
C ASN A 514 -2.68 -8.38 -7.17
N GLU A 515 -2.36 -9.16 -8.19
CA GLU A 515 -1.24 -10.12 -8.17
C GLU A 515 0.11 -9.44 -7.84
N ALA A 516 0.82 -9.92 -6.81
CA ALA A 516 2.13 -9.41 -6.42
C ALA A 516 3.01 -10.53 -5.84
N GLY A 517 4.13 -10.84 -6.50
CA GLY A 517 5.02 -11.95 -6.11
C GLY A 517 5.82 -11.69 -4.82
N THR A 518 6.73 -10.72 -4.85
CA THR A 518 7.70 -10.40 -3.78
C THR A 518 7.79 -8.89 -3.54
N GLY A 519 7.89 -8.47 -2.28
CA GLY A 519 7.92 -7.05 -1.90
C GLY A 519 9.31 -6.41 -1.91
N LEU A 520 10.34 -7.17 -1.53
CA LEU A 520 11.73 -6.73 -1.57
C LEU A 520 12.65 -7.91 -1.91
N LEU A 521 13.50 -7.74 -2.93
CA LEU A 521 14.55 -8.67 -3.32
C LEU A 521 15.92 -7.99 -3.19
N VAL A 522 16.75 -8.44 -2.25
CA VAL A 522 18.11 -7.90 -2.03
C VAL A 522 19.15 -8.89 -2.57
N ASN A 523 19.69 -8.62 -3.75
CA ASN A 523 20.82 -9.37 -4.32
C ASN A 523 22.19 -8.82 -3.87
N ALA A 524 22.20 -7.63 -3.28
CA ALA A 524 23.39 -6.84 -2.99
C ALA A 524 23.99 -7.10 -1.61
N ASN A 525 25.32 -7.12 -1.53
CA ASN A 525 26.05 -7.25 -0.26
C ASN A 525 26.03 -5.95 0.56
N ASN A 526 26.19 -6.08 1.87
CA ASN A 526 26.36 -5.00 2.84
C ASN A 526 25.15 -4.01 2.92
N VAL A 527 23.97 -4.39 2.41
CA VAL A 527 22.75 -3.58 2.46
C VAL A 527 22.25 -3.46 3.90
N THR A 528 21.77 -2.27 4.28
CA THR A 528 21.19 -2.02 5.60
C THR A 528 19.77 -1.46 5.46
N ALA A 529 18.80 -2.16 6.05
CA ALA A 529 17.41 -1.72 6.16
C ALA A 529 17.09 -1.25 7.59
N LEU A 530 16.49 -0.07 7.71
CA LEU A 530 16.08 0.57 8.96
C LEU A 530 14.59 0.90 8.84
N GLY A 531 13.73 0.25 9.64
CA GLY A 531 12.27 0.47 9.53
C GLY A 531 11.68 -0.13 8.26
N LEU A 532 11.79 -1.45 8.09
CA LEU A 532 11.29 -2.17 6.92
C LEU A 532 9.87 -2.71 7.16
N PHE A 533 8.88 -2.23 6.40
CA PHE A 533 7.50 -2.73 6.41
C PHE A 533 7.19 -3.37 5.04
N VAL A 534 6.83 -4.66 4.99
CA VAL A 534 6.51 -5.38 3.74
C VAL A 534 5.35 -6.32 3.98
N GLU A 535 4.26 -6.25 3.22
CA GLU A 535 2.99 -6.91 3.58
C GLU A 535 2.19 -7.51 2.41
N HIS A 536 1.50 -8.61 2.73
CA HIS A 536 0.50 -9.35 1.97
C HIS A 536 0.88 -9.84 0.56
N TYR A 537 2.16 -9.97 0.22
CA TYR A 537 2.61 -10.55 -1.06
C TYR A 537 2.21 -12.03 -1.18
N GLN A 538 2.18 -12.55 -2.41
CA GLN A 538 1.73 -13.93 -2.66
C GLN A 538 2.82 -14.98 -2.45
N LYS A 539 4.11 -14.60 -2.48
CA LYS A 539 5.26 -15.48 -2.22
C LYS A 539 6.05 -15.01 -0.99
N ASN A 540 7.36 -15.28 -0.96
CA ASN A 540 8.24 -14.76 0.09
C ASN A 540 8.21 -13.23 0.06
N GLN A 541 7.97 -12.59 1.22
CA GLN A 541 7.67 -11.15 1.26
C GLN A 541 8.96 -10.32 1.06
N THR A 542 10.00 -10.69 1.81
CA THR A 542 11.38 -10.22 1.66
C THR A 542 12.30 -11.40 1.35
N ILE A 543 13.13 -11.27 0.31
CA ILE A 543 14.18 -12.24 -0.06
C ILE A 543 15.54 -11.55 0.01
N TRP A 544 16.52 -12.19 0.65
CA TRP A 544 17.86 -11.63 0.87
C TRP A 544 18.97 -12.60 0.46
N ASN A 545 19.57 -12.34 -0.70
CA ASN A 545 20.62 -13.16 -1.31
C ASN A 545 22.04 -12.63 -1.06
N GLY A 546 22.18 -11.38 -0.60
CA GLY A 546 23.47 -10.71 -0.39
C GLY A 546 24.10 -10.94 0.98
N GLU A 547 25.43 -11.03 1.02
CA GLU A 547 26.24 -11.19 2.24
C GLU A 547 26.27 -9.93 3.11
N ASN A 548 26.47 -10.11 4.42
CA ASN A 548 26.55 -9.06 5.45
C ASN A 548 25.29 -8.15 5.48
N GLY A 549 24.12 -8.71 5.17
CA GLY A 549 22.86 -7.98 5.23
C GLY A 549 22.46 -7.61 6.65
N ARG A 550 21.82 -6.45 6.83
CA ARG A 550 21.28 -6.01 8.13
C ARG A 550 19.87 -5.47 7.99
N THR A 551 18.97 -5.87 8.87
CA THR A 551 17.65 -5.26 9.07
C THR A 551 17.43 -4.95 10.55
N ILE A 552 17.23 -3.67 10.88
CA ILE A 552 16.80 -3.20 12.20
C ILE A 552 15.36 -2.68 12.06
N PHE A 553 14.47 -3.28 12.85
CA PHE A 553 13.02 -3.27 12.66
C PHE A 553 12.56 -3.92 11.35
N TYR A 554 11.76 -4.97 11.48
CA TYR A 554 10.93 -5.52 10.41
C TYR A 554 9.48 -5.64 10.87
N GLN A 555 8.53 -5.35 9.99
CA GLN A 555 7.13 -5.68 10.18
C GLN A 555 6.56 -6.29 8.90
N ASN A 556 5.79 -7.36 9.07
CA ASN A 556 5.05 -8.03 8.02
C ASN A 556 3.70 -8.54 8.53
N GLU A 557 2.72 -8.49 7.64
CA GLU A 557 1.51 -9.29 7.65
C GLU A 557 1.53 -10.23 6.43
N LEU A 558 1.27 -11.52 6.66
CA LEU A 558 1.11 -12.53 5.60
C LEU A 558 -0.17 -12.24 4.78
N PRO A 559 -0.31 -12.77 3.54
CA PRO A 559 -1.47 -12.47 2.71
C PRO A 559 -2.77 -13.02 3.31
N TYR A 560 -3.83 -12.21 3.30
CA TYR A 560 -5.10 -12.59 3.91
C TYR A 560 -5.99 -13.43 3.00
N GLU A 561 -5.73 -13.43 1.69
CA GLU A 561 -6.64 -13.96 0.67
C GLU A 561 -6.55 -15.47 0.31
N PRO A 562 -5.59 -16.30 0.76
CA PRO A 562 -5.68 -17.75 0.54
C PRO A 562 -6.97 -18.36 1.12
N GLU A 563 -7.66 -19.16 0.30
CA GLU A 563 -8.88 -19.89 0.67
C GLU A 563 -8.58 -21.37 1.00
N THR A 564 -7.44 -21.91 0.54
CA THR A 564 -6.90 -23.25 0.87
C THR A 564 -5.37 -23.24 0.92
N GLN A 565 -4.75 -24.24 1.57
CA GLN A 565 -3.29 -24.37 1.62
C GLN A 565 -2.66 -24.54 0.23
N ASP A 566 -3.32 -25.27 -0.68
CA ASP A 566 -2.83 -25.53 -2.05
C ASP A 566 -2.67 -24.24 -2.88
N GLN A 567 -3.40 -23.17 -2.54
CA GLN A 567 -3.24 -21.85 -3.16
C GLN A 567 -1.97 -21.12 -2.69
N TRP A 568 -1.38 -21.54 -1.56
CA TRP A 568 -0.27 -20.87 -0.91
C TRP A 568 0.74 -21.86 -0.30
N THR A 569 1.67 -22.33 -1.13
CA THR A 569 2.76 -23.24 -0.76
C THR A 569 4.08 -22.85 -1.48
N ASP A 570 5.18 -22.71 -0.74
CA ASP A 570 6.54 -22.67 -1.31
C ASP A 570 6.97 -24.12 -1.59
N ARG A 571 6.69 -24.57 -2.82
CA ARG A 571 7.21 -25.81 -3.43
C ARG A 571 7.01 -27.09 -2.61
N GLY A 572 5.92 -27.17 -1.85
CA GLY A 572 5.55 -28.32 -0.99
C GLY A 572 5.52 -28.02 0.51
N ARG A 573 6.06 -26.87 0.96
CA ARG A 573 5.92 -26.39 2.35
C ARG A 573 4.58 -25.69 2.58
N GLU A 574 4.15 -25.65 3.84
CA GLU A 574 3.06 -24.77 4.26
C GLU A 574 3.47 -23.30 4.05
N GLY A 575 2.79 -22.58 3.15
CA GLY A 575 2.98 -21.14 2.94
C GLY A 575 4.35 -20.72 2.41
N TYR A 576 4.62 -19.42 2.55
CA TYR A 576 5.89 -18.77 2.24
C TYR A 576 6.38 -17.97 3.46
N ALA A 577 7.69 -17.80 3.61
CA ALA A 577 8.25 -17.04 4.73
C ALA A 577 8.08 -15.53 4.52
N ALA A 578 7.92 -14.78 5.61
CA ALA A 578 7.94 -13.32 5.55
C ALA A 578 9.34 -12.80 5.19
N TYR A 579 10.38 -13.43 5.74
CA TYR A 579 11.76 -13.01 5.54
C TYR A 579 12.62 -14.25 5.22
N LYS A 580 13.13 -14.36 3.99
CA LYS A 580 13.93 -15.51 3.51
C LYS A 580 15.35 -15.06 3.17
N VAL A 581 16.35 -15.52 3.93
CA VAL A 581 17.78 -15.36 3.61
C VAL A 581 18.24 -16.54 2.77
N ASP A 582 19.00 -16.29 1.69
CA ASP A 582 19.45 -17.35 0.79
C ASP A 582 20.38 -18.34 1.52
N PRO A 583 20.17 -19.66 1.35
CA PRO A 583 20.99 -20.72 1.94
C PRO A 583 22.51 -20.65 1.70
N SER A 584 23.01 -19.80 0.79
CA SER A 584 24.44 -19.58 0.57
C SER A 584 25.04 -18.40 1.34
N VAL A 585 24.24 -17.49 1.92
CA VAL A 585 24.67 -16.36 2.76
C VAL A 585 25.34 -16.85 4.05
N LYS A 586 26.51 -16.30 4.39
CA LYS A 586 27.31 -16.67 5.56
C LYS A 586 27.15 -15.69 6.71
N SER A 587 26.91 -14.41 6.43
CA SER A 587 26.60 -13.42 7.46
C SER A 587 25.37 -12.59 7.15
N HIS A 588 24.49 -12.48 8.14
CA HIS A 588 23.25 -11.70 8.08
C HIS A 588 22.78 -11.33 9.48
N GLU A 589 22.10 -10.19 9.63
CA GLU A 589 21.49 -9.76 10.89
C GLU A 589 20.04 -9.31 10.70
N LEU A 590 19.11 -9.93 11.43
CA LEU A 590 17.71 -9.48 11.57
C LEU A 590 17.42 -9.19 13.05
N PHE A 591 17.05 -7.95 13.35
CA PHE A 591 16.78 -7.47 14.71
C PHE A 591 15.42 -6.77 14.81
N GLY A 592 14.57 -7.20 15.74
CA GLY A 592 13.31 -6.51 16.04
C GLY A 592 12.23 -6.75 14.99
N ALA A 593 11.88 -8.02 14.72
CA ALA A 593 10.97 -8.39 13.63
C ALA A 593 9.58 -8.83 14.13
N GLY A 594 8.52 -8.33 13.49
CA GLY A 594 7.14 -8.79 13.67
C GLY A 594 6.60 -9.46 12.42
N VAL A 595 6.02 -10.66 12.54
CA VAL A 595 5.42 -11.40 11.42
C VAL A 595 4.02 -11.90 11.81
N TYR A 596 2.98 -11.34 11.19
CA TYR A 596 1.59 -11.55 11.60
C TYR A 596 0.80 -12.35 10.56
N SER A 597 -0.20 -13.08 11.04
CA SER A 597 -1.09 -13.90 10.21
C SER A 597 -2.54 -13.60 10.55
N TYR A 598 -3.35 -13.30 9.54
CA TYR A 598 -4.79 -13.10 9.70
C TYR A 598 -5.58 -14.25 9.07
N PHE A 599 -5.38 -14.50 7.76
CA PHE A 599 -6.16 -15.43 6.92
C PHE A 599 -7.67 -15.17 6.99
N ARG A 600 -8.18 -14.35 6.06
CA ARG A 600 -9.55 -13.84 6.07
C ARG A 600 -10.59 -14.91 5.73
N TRP A 601 -10.21 -15.91 4.92
CA TRP A 601 -11.12 -16.90 4.32
C TRP A 601 -10.85 -18.36 4.72
N SER A 602 -9.85 -18.65 5.56
CA SER A 602 -9.54 -20.02 5.97
C SER A 602 -8.91 -20.10 7.37
N ASP A 603 -9.39 -21.03 8.21
CA ASP A 603 -8.73 -21.46 9.45
C ASP A 603 -7.98 -22.79 9.28
N THR A 604 -7.50 -23.06 8.06
CA THR A 604 -6.66 -24.23 7.72
C THR A 604 -5.40 -23.87 6.93
N VAL A 605 -5.15 -22.59 6.63
CA VAL A 605 -3.93 -22.12 5.94
C VAL A 605 -2.83 -21.80 6.95
N TRP A 606 -1.65 -22.37 6.72
CA TRP A 606 -0.45 -22.22 7.54
C TRP A 606 0.72 -21.63 6.75
N ALA A 607 1.59 -20.94 7.47
CA ALA A 607 3.00 -20.79 7.12
C ALA A 607 3.83 -21.72 8.02
N HIS A 608 4.77 -22.47 7.45
CA HIS A 608 5.72 -23.26 8.21
C HIS A 608 6.56 -22.36 9.13
N THR A 609 7.07 -21.23 8.62
CA THR A 609 7.87 -20.32 9.45
C THR A 609 7.70 -18.86 9.06
N GLY A 610 7.79 -17.97 10.04
CA GLY A 610 7.82 -16.53 9.80
C GLY A 610 9.13 -16.08 9.13
N VAL A 611 10.26 -16.63 9.56
CA VAL A 611 11.61 -16.27 9.09
C VAL A 611 12.37 -17.53 8.67
N SER A 612 12.92 -17.53 7.46
CA SER A 612 13.73 -18.62 6.92
C SER A 612 15.19 -18.18 6.73
N VAL A 613 16.13 -18.91 7.32
CA VAL A 613 17.58 -18.61 7.32
C VAL A 613 18.42 -19.89 7.19
N PRO A 614 19.67 -19.84 6.70
CA PRO A 614 20.58 -20.98 6.84
C PRO A 614 21.08 -21.14 8.29
N LYS A 615 21.16 -22.38 8.79
CA LYS A 615 21.76 -22.69 10.11
C LYS A 615 23.28 -22.46 10.08
N ARG A 616 23.70 -21.24 10.47
CA ARG A 616 25.10 -20.77 10.45
C ARG A 616 25.35 -19.75 11.57
N GLU A 617 26.50 -19.88 12.24
CA GLU A 617 26.95 -18.98 13.34
C GLU A 617 26.93 -17.49 12.96
N GLY A 618 27.32 -17.15 11.72
CA GLY A 618 27.35 -15.77 11.24
C GLY A 618 25.99 -15.16 10.91
N VAL A 619 24.90 -15.94 10.96
CA VAL A 619 23.53 -15.50 10.66
C VAL A 619 22.74 -15.36 11.96
N SER A 620 22.44 -14.12 12.32
CA SER A 620 21.86 -13.77 13.62
C SER A 620 20.43 -13.24 13.46
N VAL A 621 19.48 -13.90 14.12
CA VAL A 621 18.08 -13.47 14.18
C VAL A 621 17.72 -13.25 15.65
N LYS A 622 17.31 -12.03 16.02
CA LYS A 622 17.08 -11.63 17.42
C LYS A 622 15.86 -10.72 17.58
N ARG A 623 15.17 -10.82 18.71
CA ARG A 623 13.94 -10.08 19.08
C ARG A 623 12.89 -10.20 17.97
N VAL A 624 12.30 -11.38 17.84
CA VAL A 624 11.28 -11.67 16.83
C VAL A 624 9.96 -12.06 17.51
N VAL A 625 8.83 -11.66 16.93
CA VAL A 625 7.48 -12.03 17.37
C VAL A 625 6.64 -12.50 16.20
N THR A 626 5.99 -13.66 16.34
CA THR A 626 4.89 -14.09 15.46
C THR A 626 3.55 -13.87 16.15
N ARG A 627 2.50 -13.56 15.37
CA ARG A 627 1.14 -13.42 15.90
C ARG A 627 0.03 -13.89 14.96
N TRP A 628 -1.01 -14.49 15.53
CA TRP A 628 -2.31 -14.70 14.88
C TRP A 628 -3.32 -13.59 15.26
N LEU A 629 -3.93 -12.97 14.25
CA LEU A 629 -4.73 -11.76 14.38
C LEU A 629 -6.25 -11.97 14.36
N ASN A 630 -6.72 -13.20 14.53
CA ASN A 630 -8.15 -13.55 14.61
C ASN A 630 -8.93 -13.38 13.29
N GLY A 631 -8.34 -13.77 12.15
CA GLY A 631 -9.10 -14.02 10.93
C GLY A 631 -9.94 -15.30 11.04
N CYS A 632 -10.75 -15.56 10.00
CA CYS A 632 -11.84 -16.56 9.97
C CYS A 632 -12.85 -16.57 11.15
N ALA A 633 -12.73 -15.68 12.14
CA ALA A 633 -13.51 -15.68 13.38
C ALA A 633 -14.99 -15.25 13.17
N SER A 634 -15.81 -16.17 12.66
CA SER A 634 -17.22 -15.97 12.31
C SER A 634 -18.10 -15.68 13.53
N THR A 635 -18.38 -14.41 13.80
CA THR A 635 -19.46 -13.97 14.73
C THR A 635 -20.52 -13.08 14.07
N ASP A 636 -20.15 -12.25 13.07
CA ASP A 636 -21.00 -11.14 12.59
C ASP A 636 -21.81 -11.43 11.29
N ALA A 637 -22.54 -12.54 11.31
CA ALA A 637 -23.79 -12.81 10.57
C ALA A 637 -23.95 -12.33 9.10
N GLY A 638 -23.46 -13.12 8.13
CA GLY A 638 -23.79 -12.96 6.70
C GLY A 638 -24.01 -14.30 5.98
N ALA A 639 -22.91 -15.05 5.88
CA ALA A 639 -22.86 -16.50 5.68
C ALA A 639 -21.87 -17.03 6.74
N ALA A 640 -21.96 -18.32 7.10
CA ALA A 640 -20.75 -18.99 7.56
C ALA A 640 -19.93 -19.25 6.30
N ASP A 641 -18.66 -18.84 6.29
CA ASP A 641 -17.75 -19.29 5.26
C ASP A 641 -17.49 -20.79 5.51
N PRO A 642 -17.68 -21.69 4.53
CA PRO A 642 -17.47 -23.12 4.74
C PRO A 642 -16.02 -23.47 5.13
N ASN A 643 -15.08 -22.56 4.87
CA ASN A 643 -13.66 -22.71 5.15
C ASN A 643 -13.24 -22.14 6.53
N CYS A 644 -14.19 -21.65 7.34
CA CYS A 644 -13.98 -21.28 8.74
C CYS A 644 -14.71 -22.25 9.67
N THR A 645 -14.00 -22.95 10.56
CA THR A 645 -14.66 -23.76 11.61
C THR A 645 -15.36 -22.87 12.64
N ALA A 646 -16.40 -23.41 13.29
CA ALA A 646 -17.17 -22.68 14.30
C ALA A 646 -16.40 -22.36 15.60
N GLU A 647 -15.21 -22.92 15.77
CA GLU A 647 -14.33 -22.71 16.92
C GLU A 647 -12.99 -22.06 16.53
N GLY A 648 -12.74 -21.82 15.24
CA GLY A 648 -11.53 -21.18 14.72
C GLY A 648 -10.26 -21.94 15.11
N LYS A 649 -10.16 -23.25 14.87
CA LYS A 649 -9.17 -24.14 15.51
C LYS A 649 -7.95 -24.50 14.64
N GLY A 650 -7.53 -23.58 13.78
CA GLY A 650 -6.31 -23.72 13.01
C GLY A 650 -5.96 -22.47 12.20
N GLY A 651 -4.90 -22.61 11.41
CA GLY A 651 -4.31 -21.55 10.60
C GLY A 651 -3.47 -20.57 11.41
N GLY A 652 -2.34 -20.14 10.83
CA GLY A 652 -1.35 -19.32 11.53
C GLY A 652 0.08 -19.63 11.09
N ILE A 653 1.01 -19.59 12.03
CA ILE A 653 2.45 -19.78 11.78
C ILE A 653 2.98 -20.89 12.72
N ARG A 654 3.64 -21.93 12.20
CA ARG A 654 4.15 -23.06 13.02
C ARG A 654 5.36 -22.70 13.87
N HIS A 655 6.25 -21.88 13.33
CA HIS A 655 7.54 -21.54 13.92
C HIS A 655 7.90 -20.06 13.68
N ILE A 656 8.67 -19.45 14.58
CA ILE A 656 9.16 -18.08 14.44
C ILE A 656 10.30 -18.01 13.42
N VAL A 657 11.30 -18.89 13.57
CA VAL A 657 12.51 -18.94 12.74
C VAL A 657 12.84 -20.40 12.43
N ASN A 658 12.85 -20.76 11.15
CA ASN A 658 12.96 -22.15 10.68
C ASN A 658 12.05 -23.10 11.47
N ASP A 659 12.64 -24.01 12.26
CA ASP A 659 12.04 -25.03 13.11
C ASP A 659 11.79 -24.58 14.58
N GLN A 660 12.08 -23.33 14.94
CA GLN A 660 12.14 -22.84 16.32
C GLN A 660 11.10 -21.76 16.68
N GLY A 661 10.83 -21.61 17.98
CA GLY A 661 9.98 -20.55 18.54
C GLY A 661 8.50 -20.92 18.75
N GLY A 662 8.04 -22.00 18.13
CA GLY A 662 6.71 -22.57 18.34
C GLY A 662 5.56 -21.82 17.67
N GLN A 663 4.36 -22.38 17.80
CA GLN A 663 3.19 -22.04 17.00
C GLN A 663 2.47 -20.79 17.52
N ALA A 664 2.10 -19.90 16.60
CA ALA A 664 1.26 -18.73 16.84
C ALA A 664 -0.03 -18.88 16.01
N ASP A 665 -1.11 -19.25 16.69
CA ASP A 665 -2.36 -19.66 16.06
C ASP A 665 -3.58 -19.44 16.98
N SER A 666 -4.56 -20.34 16.95
CA SER A 666 -5.93 -20.13 17.38
C SER A 666 -6.52 -21.31 18.19
N ALA A 667 -5.73 -22.38 18.43
CA ALA A 667 -6.17 -23.74 18.76
C ALA A 667 -6.89 -24.02 20.11
N GLY A 668 -7.56 -23.05 20.73
CA GLY A 668 -8.77 -23.33 21.53
C GLY A 668 -8.86 -22.65 22.88
N ALA A 669 -9.68 -21.60 22.95
CA ALA A 669 -10.17 -20.95 24.18
C ALA A 669 -9.12 -20.30 25.12
N ALA A 670 -7.82 -20.40 24.80
CA ALA A 670 -6.76 -19.80 25.59
C ALA A 670 -6.59 -18.28 25.38
N GLY A 671 -5.67 -17.70 26.17
CA GLY A 671 -5.33 -16.28 26.16
C GLY A 671 -4.41 -15.86 25.00
N ASP A 672 -3.82 -14.68 25.16
CA ASP A 672 -2.98 -14.02 24.13
C ASP A 672 -1.64 -14.75 23.87
N GLU A 673 -1.25 -15.63 24.80
CA GLU A 673 -0.03 -16.45 24.83
C GLU A 673 -0.02 -17.58 23.79
N GLU A 674 -1.18 -18.15 23.43
CA GLU A 674 -1.25 -19.09 22.30
C GLU A 674 -1.11 -18.35 20.96
N LYS A 675 -1.74 -17.18 20.88
CA LYS A 675 -1.82 -16.36 19.65
C LYS A 675 -0.52 -15.66 19.31
N THR A 676 0.42 -15.54 20.24
CA THR A 676 1.63 -14.73 20.10
C THR A 676 2.83 -15.46 20.66
N LYS A 677 3.92 -15.55 19.90
CA LYS A 677 5.17 -16.16 20.36
C LYS A 677 6.33 -15.20 20.14
N TRP A 678 7.14 -15.00 21.17
CA TRP A 678 8.35 -14.17 21.14
C TRP A 678 9.60 -15.03 21.22
N MET A 679 10.64 -14.64 20.50
CA MET A 679 11.99 -15.20 20.56
C MET A 679 12.99 -14.07 20.79
N ARG A 680 13.78 -14.15 21.86
CA ARG A 680 14.85 -13.18 22.14
C ARG A 680 16.03 -13.38 21.19
N GLN A 681 16.39 -14.63 20.91
CA GLN A 681 17.47 -14.99 19.98
C GLN A 681 17.25 -16.39 19.39
N TYR A 682 17.51 -16.53 18.09
CA TYR A 682 17.61 -17.81 17.38
C TYR A 682 18.93 -18.51 17.68
N ASP A 683 18.91 -19.84 17.77
CA ASP A 683 20.10 -20.68 17.97
C ASP A 683 20.30 -21.61 16.77
N SER A 684 21.30 -21.32 15.93
CA SER A 684 21.63 -22.14 14.76
C SER A 684 22.17 -23.54 15.08
N THR A 685 22.40 -23.85 16.36
CA THR A 685 22.90 -25.16 16.85
C THR A 685 21.81 -26.01 17.52
N ALA A 686 20.59 -25.46 17.66
CA ALA A 686 19.44 -26.14 18.27
C ALA A 686 18.40 -26.61 17.23
N GLY A 687 17.47 -27.46 17.67
CA GLY A 687 16.48 -28.10 16.78
C GLY A 687 17.14 -29.15 15.88
N ASP A 688 16.71 -29.26 14.64
CA ASP A 688 17.34 -30.17 13.67
C ASP A 688 18.60 -29.56 13.02
N VAL A 689 19.74 -30.23 13.19
CA VAL A 689 21.05 -29.82 12.64
C VAL A 689 21.57 -30.79 11.56
N SER A 690 20.70 -31.64 11.01
CA SER A 690 21.05 -32.70 10.05
C SER A 690 20.86 -32.22 8.62
N ALA A 691 21.95 -32.09 7.85
CA ALA A 691 21.83 -31.70 6.44
C ALA A 691 21.10 -32.77 5.59
N PRO A 692 20.16 -32.37 4.70
CA PRO A 692 19.46 -33.32 3.84
C PRO A 692 20.40 -33.96 2.83
N ASN A 693 20.19 -35.24 2.52
CA ASN A 693 20.96 -35.93 1.50
C ASN A 693 20.53 -35.46 0.12
N LEU A 694 21.49 -35.28 -0.79
CA LEU A 694 21.27 -34.90 -2.19
C LEU A 694 22.11 -35.78 -3.12
N THR A 695 21.49 -36.28 -4.18
CA THR A 695 22.17 -36.90 -5.33
C THR A 695 21.58 -36.36 -6.63
N VAL A 696 22.41 -36.16 -7.66
CA VAL A 696 21.99 -35.65 -8.97
C VAL A 696 22.31 -36.67 -10.05
N GLN A 697 21.33 -36.98 -10.89
CA GLN A 697 21.41 -37.98 -11.96
C GLN A 697 20.85 -37.41 -13.27
N VAL A 698 21.29 -37.96 -14.40
CA VAL A 698 20.75 -37.61 -15.74
C VAL A 698 19.50 -38.44 -16.01
N ALA A 699 18.45 -37.83 -16.59
CA ALA A 699 17.17 -38.51 -16.84
C ALA A 699 17.26 -39.65 -17.89
N THR A 700 18.28 -39.64 -18.75
CA THR A 700 18.53 -40.62 -19.82
C THR A 700 20.02 -40.93 -19.93
N GLY A 701 20.38 -42.17 -20.28
CA GLY A 701 21.76 -42.67 -20.27
C GLY A 701 22.62 -42.22 -21.47
N GLY A 702 22.82 -40.92 -21.66
CA GLY A 702 23.63 -40.35 -22.74
C GLY A 702 24.45 -39.13 -22.31
N THR A 703 25.33 -38.66 -23.20
CA THR A 703 26.22 -37.49 -22.99
C THR A 703 25.53 -36.13 -23.22
N ILE A 704 24.24 -36.13 -23.53
CA ILE A 704 23.39 -34.95 -23.72
C ILE A 704 22.17 -35.11 -22.82
N ALA A 705 21.87 -34.09 -22.01
CA ALA A 705 20.75 -34.07 -21.08
C ALA A 705 19.70 -33.03 -21.47
N THR A 706 18.42 -33.40 -21.42
CA THR A 706 17.31 -32.44 -21.38
C THR A 706 17.10 -31.96 -19.94
N GLN A 707 16.90 -32.92 -19.04
CA GLN A 707 16.63 -32.71 -17.62
C GLN A 707 17.61 -33.47 -16.73
N LEU A 708 17.94 -32.86 -15.59
CA LEU A 708 18.57 -33.53 -14.46
C LEU A 708 17.51 -33.87 -13.41
N LYS A 709 17.74 -34.95 -12.66
CA LYS A 709 16.89 -35.41 -11.56
C LYS A 709 17.70 -35.32 -10.27
N ALA A 710 17.23 -34.50 -9.34
CA ALA A 710 17.82 -34.32 -8.03
C ALA A 710 17.01 -35.14 -7.01
N LYS A 711 17.57 -36.25 -6.53
CA LYS A 711 16.94 -37.07 -5.50
C LYS A 711 17.42 -36.64 -4.12
N VAL A 712 16.47 -36.42 -3.21
CA VAL A 712 16.69 -35.95 -1.84
C VAL A 712 16.03 -36.85 -0.81
N SER A 713 16.59 -36.86 0.40
CA SER A 713 15.99 -37.53 1.55
C SER A 713 16.59 -37.03 2.87
N ASP A 714 15.75 -36.74 3.85
CA ASP A 714 16.15 -36.42 5.21
C ASP A 714 15.54 -37.40 6.22
N THR A 715 16.29 -38.44 6.54
CA THR A 715 15.92 -39.45 7.56
C THR A 715 16.51 -39.12 8.93
N ALA A 716 17.31 -38.05 9.06
CA ALA A 716 18.04 -37.71 10.27
C ALA A 716 17.45 -36.50 11.00
N GLY A 717 17.07 -35.46 10.25
CA GLY A 717 16.29 -34.32 10.74
C GLY A 717 14.78 -34.57 10.74
N GLY A 718 14.31 -35.40 9.82
CA GLY A 718 12.92 -35.85 9.73
C GLY A 718 12.03 -35.01 8.81
N SER A 719 12.60 -34.11 8.00
CA SER A 719 11.86 -33.36 6.99
C SER A 719 11.29 -34.29 5.91
N GLU A 720 9.99 -34.20 5.64
CA GLU A 720 9.37 -34.92 4.53
C GLU A 720 10.03 -34.52 3.19
N ALA A 721 10.33 -35.51 2.34
CA ALA A 721 11.10 -35.27 1.11
C ALA A 721 10.45 -34.23 0.19
N SER A 722 9.11 -34.20 0.14
CA SER A 722 8.29 -33.20 -0.57
C SER A 722 8.45 -31.75 -0.09
N ARG A 723 9.00 -31.54 1.11
CA ARG A 723 9.23 -30.22 1.72
C ARG A 723 10.69 -29.77 1.62
N ILE A 724 11.60 -30.67 1.28
CA ILE A 724 12.99 -30.33 0.96
C ILE A 724 12.99 -29.47 -0.31
N HIS A 725 13.53 -28.26 -0.22
CA HIS A 725 13.70 -27.38 -1.37
C HIS A 725 14.96 -27.76 -2.13
N VAL A 726 14.85 -27.94 -3.44
CA VAL A 726 16.01 -28.09 -4.33
C VAL A 726 16.18 -26.80 -5.13
N ASP A 727 17.38 -26.22 -5.05
CA ASP A 727 17.76 -25.05 -5.84
C ASP A 727 19.00 -25.39 -6.68
N TYR A 728 19.10 -24.80 -7.87
CA TYR A 728 20.24 -24.99 -8.76
C TYR A 728 20.75 -23.66 -9.32
N LYS A 729 21.96 -23.65 -9.87
CA LYS A 729 22.51 -22.53 -10.63
C LYS A 729 23.48 -23.00 -11.69
N VAL A 730 23.72 -22.15 -12.70
CA VAL A 730 24.65 -22.44 -13.80
C VAL A 730 25.86 -21.53 -13.67
N GLY A 731 27.04 -22.13 -13.46
CA GLY A 731 28.27 -21.41 -13.16
C GLY A 731 28.12 -20.43 -11.99
N ASN A 732 28.11 -19.14 -12.32
CA ASN A 732 28.01 -18.01 -11.39
C ASN A 732 26.67 -17.25 -11.46
N SER A 733 25.60 -17.86 -11.99
CA SER A 733 24.25 -17.25 -11.94
C SER A 733 23.73 -17.09 -10.50
N LEU A 734 22.62 -16.36 -10.35
CA LEU A 734 21.76 -16.49 -9.17
C LEU A 734 21.28 -17.95 -9.03
N TRP A 735 20.87 -18.31 -7.81
CA TRP A 735 20.14 -19.56 -7.55
C TRP A 735 18.73 -19.48 -8.15
N LEU A 736 18.25 -20.60 -8.67
CA LEU A 736 16.97 -20.81 -9.31
C LEU A 736 16.26 -21.98 -8.62
N ALA A 737 14.94 -21.89 -8.45
CA ALA A 737 14.15 -23.00 -7.96
C ALA A 737 14.13 -24.17 -8.96
N ALA A 738 14.38 -25.39 -8.50
CA ALA A 738 13.97 -26.59 -9.22
C ALA A 738 12.44 -26.79 -9.09
N SER A 739 11.89 -27.83 -9.73
CA SER A 739 10.51 -28.23 -9.43
C SER A 739 10.35 -28.57 -7.94
N ALA A 740 9.10 -28.53 -7.44
CA ALA A 740 8.76 -29.21 -6.19
C ALA A 740 9.22 -30.68 -6.23
N VAL A 741 9.58 -31.23 -5.07
CA VAL A 741 10.01 -32.62 -4.93
C VAL A 741 8.77 -33.52 -4.93
N ASP A 742 8.76 -34.53 -5.80
CA ASP A 742 7.71 -35.55 -5.79
C ASP A 742 7.75 -36.38 -4.49
N ALA A 743 6.63 -36.42 -3.78
CA ALA A 743 6.53 -37.03 -2.45
C ALA A 743 6.76 -38.56 -2.44
N ALA A 744 6.47 -39.25 -3.55
CA ALA A 744 6.57 -40.71 -3.62
C ALA A 744 7.98 -41.20 -3.99
N THR A 745 8.74 -40.40 -4.75
CA THR A 745 10.08 -40.75 -5.25
C THR A 745 11.22 -40.00 -4.57
N GLY A 746 10.93 -38.86 -3.95
CA GLY A 746 11.91 -37.93 -3.40
C GLY A 746 12.71 -37.19 -4.48
N VAL A 747 12.14 -36.97 -5.66
CA VAL A 747 12.85 -36.39 -6.82
C VAL A 747 12.30 -35.02 -7.24
N ALA A 748 13.17 -34.03 -7.33
CA ALA A 748 12.94 -32.79 -8.08
C ALA A 748 13.53 -32.88 -9.50
N THR A 749 12.95 -32.09 -10.42
CA THR A 749 13.42 -31.95 -11.81
C THR A 749 14.08 -30.58 -12.00
N ILE A 750 15.23 -30.59 -12.67
CA ILE A 750 15.99 -29.39 -13.05
C ILE A 750 16.08 -29.36 -14.57
N THR A 751 15.70 -28.23 -15.17
CA THR A 751 15.79 -27.97 -16.61
C THR A 751 16.84 -26.87 -16.84
N PRO A 752 18.12 -27.22 -17.02
CA PRO A 752 19.16 -26.23 -17.29
C PRO A 752 19.02 -25.64 -18.72
N PRO A 753 19.60 -24.46 -18.97
CA PRO A 753 19.63 -23.84 -20.29
C PRO A 753 20.54 -24.60 -21.27
N ASN A 754 20.22 -24.52 -22.56
CA ASN A 754 20.95 -25.26 -23.60
C ASN A 754 22.40 -24.78 -23.76
N GLY A 755 23.32 -25.71 -24.02
CA GLY A 755 24.73 -25.41 -24.24
C GLY A 755 25.65 -26.62 -24.16
N THR A 756 26.92 -26.43 -24.49
CA THR A 756 27.97 -27.43 -24.31
C THR A 756 28.76 -27.17 -23.02
N ASN A 757 29.16 -28.25 -22.32
CA ASN A 757 29.87 -28.19 -21.04
C ASN A 757 29.19 -27.29 -19.97
N VAL A 758 27.86 -27.34 -19.85
CA VAL A 758 27.07 -26.59 -18.87
C VAL A 758 27.34 -27.16 -17.47
N GLU A 759 27.98 -26.37 -16.61
CA GLU A 759 28.17 -26.70 -15.19
C GLU A 759 26.94 -26.29 -14.38
N VAL A 760 26.21 -27.29 -13.85
CA VAL A 760 25.04 -27.13 -13.00
C VAL A 760 25.40 -27.48 -11.56
N LYS A 761 25.29 -26.49 -10.66
CA LYS A 761 25.49 -26.63 -9.21
C LYS A 761 24.13 -26.74 -8.53
N VAL A 762 23.96 -27.71 -7.62
CA VAL A 762 22.66 -28.05 -7.01
C VAL A 762 22.83 -28.19 -5.49
N ARG A 763 21.88 -27.63 -4.73
CA ARG A 763 21.76 -27.79 -3.28
C ARG A 763 20.35 -28.28 -2.91
N ALA A 764 20.25 -28.98 -1.80
CA ALA A 764 18.99 -29.28 -1.12
C ALA A 764 18.96 -28.57 0.24
N VAL A 765 17.78 -28.15 0.68
CA VAL A 765 17.55 -27.37 1.90
C VAL A 765 16.31 -27.92 2.60
N ASP A 766 16.41 -28.24 3.88
CA ASP A 766 15.31 -28.80 4.67
C ASP A 766 14.41 -27.71 5.28
N GLU A 767 13.43 -28.09 6.11
CA GLU A 767 12.56 -27.14 6.81
C GLU A 767 13.30 -26.36 7.93
N ALA A 768 14.31 -26.99 8.56
CA ALA A 768 15.15 -26.43 9.61
C ALA A 768 16.23 -25.45 9.14
N GLY A 769 16.46 -25.33 7.83
CA GLY A 769 17.46 -24.45 7.21
C GLY A 769 18.88 -25.03 7.16
N ASN A 770 19.08 -26.35 7.31
CA ASN A 770 20.35 -26.96 6.96
C ASN A 770 20.45 -27.11 5.43
N VAL A 771 21.68 -27.22 4.93
CA VAL A 771 21.98 -27.25 3.49
C VAL A 771 22.82 -28.46 3.17
N SER A 772 22.43 -29.21 2.14
CA SER A 772 23.17 -30.39 1.69
C SER A 772 24.61 -30.05 1.29
N ALA A 773 25.45 -31.09 1.22
CA ALA A 773 26.66 -31.00 0.39
C ALA A 773 26.30 -30.54 -1.03
N LEU A 774 27.15 -29.72 -1.64
CA LEU A 774 26.93 -29.17 -2.97
C LEU A 774 27.16 -30.24 -4.03
N ALA A 775 26.10 -30.65 -4.74
CA ALA A 775 26.25 -31.48 -5.93
C ALA A 775 26.64 -30.60 -7.12
N THR A 776 27.49 -31.10 -8.02
CA THR A 776 27.83 -30.45 -9.28
C THR A 776 27.77 -31.49 -10.41
N TRP A 777 27.12 -31.12 -11.51
CA TRP A 777 27.07 -31.90 -12.75
C TRP A 777 27.60 -31.04 -13.90
N THR A 778 28.29 -31.66 -14.86
CA THR A 778 28.76 -30.98 -16.07
C THR A 778 28.54 -31.89 -17.28
N GLY A 779 27.96 -31.34 -18.35
CA GLY A 779 27.71 -32.06 -19.60
C GLY A 779 27.11 -31.17 -20.67
N ASN A 780 26.63 -31.75 -21.75
CA ASN A 780 25.91 -31.01 -22.78
C ASN A 780 24.41 -31.00 -22.46
N VAL A 781 23.75 -29.87 -22.70
CA VAL A 781 22.32 -29.66 -22.46
C VAL A 781 21.65 -29.28 -23.76
N ASP A 782 20.57 -29.99 -24.10
CA ASP A 782 19.79 -29.76 -25.32
C ASP A 782 18.30 -30.00 -25.06
N ASN A 783 17.57 -28.92 -24.75
CA ASN A 783 16.11 -28.90 -24.70
C ASN A 783 15.57 -28.27 -25.99
N GLU A 784 15.23 -29.09 -26.99
CA GLU A 784 14.44 -28.64 -28.13
C GLU A 784 13.04 -28.21 -27.67
N GLY A 785 12.70 -26.94 -27.86
CA GLY A 785 11.37 -26.37 -27.59
C GLY A 785 11.27 -25.40 -26.41
N ASP A 786 12.13 -25.52 -25.40
CA ASP A 786 12.30 -24.53 -24.33
C ASP A 786 13.79 -24.45 -23.93
N PRO A 787 14.54 -23.43 -24.38
CA PRO A 787 15.99 -23.36 -24.19
C PRO A 787 16.44 -23.04 -22.75
N GLY A 788 15.50 -23.04 -21.79
CA GLY A 788 15.74 -22.75 -20.37
C GLY A 788 15.91 -21.25 -20.12
N LYS A 789 14.86 -20.59 -19.62
CA LYS A 789 14.98 -19.18 -19.19
C LYS A 789 15.93 -19.07 -17.99
N ILE A 790 16.95 -18.23 -18.09
CA ILE A 790 17.76 -17.76 -16.95
C ILE A 790 17.04 -16.59 -16.22
N THR A 791 15.77 -16.32 -16.56
CA THR A 791 14.84 -15.62 -15.66
C THR A 791 14.24 -16.65 -14.70
N ASP A 792 14.39 -16.40 -13.40
CA ASP A 792 13.79 -17.13 -12.29
C ASP A 792 12.42 -17.75 -12.62
N PRO A 793 12.21 -19.07 -12.50
CA PRO A 793 10.92 -19.70 -12.76
C PRO A 793 9.81 -19.23 -11.79
N ASP A 794 10.17 -18.63 -10.65
CA ASP A 794 9.22 -17.99 -9.73
C ASP A 794 8.88 -16.53 -10.12
N LEU A 795 9.51 -15.94 -11.16
CA LEU A 795 9.14 -14.65 -11.74
C LEU A 795 8.55 -14.88 -13.15
N GLY A 796 7.28 -14.51 -13.35
CA GLY A 796 6.52 -14.77 -14.58
C GLY A 796 6.89 -13.88 -15.77
N GLY A 797 8.18 -13.86 -16.12
CA GLY A 797 8.81 -12.74 -16.84
C GLY A 797 8.61 -12.66 -18.36
N GLY A 798 8.78 -11.44 -18.87
CA GLY A 798 8.56 -11.07 -20.27
C GLY A 798 9.63 -10.13 -20.85
N THR A 799 10.91 -10.50 -20.76
CA THR A 799 12.03 -9.70 -21.31
C THR A 799 11.92 -9.50 -22.83
N GLY A 800 11.47 -8.32 -23.25
CA GLY A 800 11.28 -7.97 -24.67
C GLY A 800 12.59 -7.77 -25.44
N GLY A 801 13.08 -8.82 -26.08
CA GLY A 801 14.17 -8.74 -27.06
C GLY A 801 13.70 -8.10 -28.37
N ASN A 802 14.37 -7.05 -28.82
CA ASN A 802 13.99 -6.29 -30.01
C ASN A 802 14.61 -6.88 -31.29
N ASN A 803 13.80 -7.41 -32.21
CA ASN A 803 14.23 -7.63 -33.59
C ASN A 803 13.06 -7.62 -34.58
N GLY A 804 13.28 -7.13 -35.80
CA GLY A 804 12.22 -6.89 -36.78
C GLY A 804 11.86 -8.12 -37.62
N GLY A 805 10.57 -8.31 -37.91
CA GLY A 805 10.07 -9.39 -38.78
C GLY A 805 8.70 -9.06 -39.35
N ASN A 806 8.66 -8.48 -40.56
CA ASN A 806 7.42 -8.12 -41.25
C ASN A 806 6.92 -9.27 -42.14
N ASN A 807 5.74 -9.83 -41.86
CA ASN A 807 4.89 -10.42 -42.89
C ASN A 807 3.45 -10.61 -42.38
N GLY A 808 2.48 -10.68 -43.30
CA GLY A 808 1.06 -10.76 -42.97
C GLY A 808 0.27 -11.80 -43.79
N GLY A 809 -0.94 -12.10 -43.30
CA GLY A 809 -2.01 -12.88 -43.95
C GLY A 809 -3.28 -12.67 -43.10
N ASN A 810 -4.42 -12.18 -43.60
CA ASN A 810 -5.29 -12.74 -44.64
C ASN A 810 -5.85 -14.11 -44.20
N ASN A 811 -7.14 -14.39 -44.05
CA ASN A 811 -8.41 -13.79 -44.54
C ASN A 811 -9.45 -13.70 -43.37
N GLY A 812 -10.62 -13.09 -43.46
CA GLY A 812 -11.33 -12.39 -44.55
C GLY A 812 -12.84 -12.31 -44.25
N GLY A 813 -13.67 -11.78 -45.17
CA GLY A 813 -15.13 -11.98 -45.18
C GLY A 813 -16.05 -10.82 -44.76
N ASN A 814 -16.53 -10.08 -45.77
CA ASN A 814 -17.87 -9.48 -46.00
C ASN A 814 -18.82 -9.00 -44.86
N ASN A 815 -19.82 -8.13 -45.12
CA ASN A 815 -20.07 -7.01 -46.05
C ASN A 815 -21.51 -6.49 -45.77
N GLY A 816 -21.83 -5.24 -46.15
CA GLY A 816 -23.21 -4.81 -46.41
C GLY A 816 -23.99 -4.12 -45.27
N GLY A 817 -24.87 -3.17 -45.66
CA GLY A 817 -25.81 -2.46 -44.79
C GLY A 817 -25.62 -0.93 -44.80
N ASN A 818 -26.51 -0.19 -45.47
CA ASN A 818 -26.33 1.24 -45.76
C ASN A 818 -27.60 2.10 -45.51
N ASN A 819 -27.40 3.40 -45.31
CA ASN A 819 -28.34 4.54 -45.45
C ASN A 819 -29.56 4.74 -44.51
N GLY A 820 -29.81 6.03 -44.21
CA GLY A 820 -31.12 6.63 -43.87
C GLY A 820 -31.49 6.73 -42.38
N GLY A 821 -32.07 7.84 -41.86
CA GLY A 821 -32.29 9.16 -42.48
C GLY A 821 -33.07 10.16 -41.57
N ASN A 822 -32.56 11.40 -41.51
CA ASN A 822 -33.16 12.72 -41.21
C ASN A 822 -34.34 12.97 -40.20
N ASN A 823 -34.10 13.95 -39.31
CA ASN A 823 -34.97 15.05 -38.79
C ASN A 823 -36.40 14.88 -38.20
N GLY A 824 -36.62 15.58 -37.05
CA GLY A 824 -37.86 16.33 -36.75
C GLY A 824 -38.56 16.06 -35.39
N GLY A 825 -39.08 17.10 -34.71
CA GLY A 825 -40.11 16.94 -33.65
C GLY A 825 -39.95 17.73 -32.34
N ASN A 826 -40.43 18.97 -32.32
CA ASN A 826 -40.34 20.00 -31.26
C ASN A 826 -41.03 19.72 -29.89
N ASN A 827 -40.51 20.34 -28.82
CA ASN A 827 -41.10 20.79 -27.53
C ASN A 827 -42.15 20.00 -26.71
N GLY A 828 -41.96 19.98 -25.38
CA GLY A 828 -42.99 19.67 -24.36
C GLY A 828 -42.40 19.39 -22.96
N GLY A 829 -42.40 20.38 -22.06
CA GLY A 829 -41.67 20.30 -20.77
C GLY A 829 -42.52 20.05 -19.51
N ASN A 830 -41.88 19.60 -18.42
CA ASN A 830 -42.35 19.82 -17.04
C ASN A 830 -41.19 19.71 -16.02
N ASN A 831 -41.30 20.40 -14.89
CA ASN A 831 -40.26 20.45 -13.84
C ASN A 831 -40.32 19.21 -12.93
N GLY A 832 -39.19 18.54 -12.66
CA GLY A 832 -39.23 17.35 -11.80
C GLY A 832 -37.94 16.55 -11.58
N GLY A 833 -36.99 17.10 -10.83
CA GLY A 833 -35.97 16.31 -10.12
C GLY A 833 -34.61 16.15 -10.83
N THR A 834 -33.62 16.92 -10.36
CA THR A 834 -32.20 16.68 -10.63
C THR A 834 -31.70 15.53 -9.74
N ASP A 835 -31.87 14.28 -10.20
CA ASP A 835 -31.34 13.06 -9.55
C ASP A 835 -29.79 12.94 -9.62
N LEU A 836 -29.13 14.03 -10.02
CA LEU A 836 -27.68 14.20 -10.18
C LEU A 836 -27.28 15.47 -9.40
N PRO A 837 -26.32 15.39 -8.45
CA PRO A 837 -25.77 16.58 -7.79
C PRO A 837 -25.02 17.49 -8.78
N SER A 838 -24.84 18.77 -8.42
CA SER A 838 -24.37 19.84 -9.32
C SER A 838 -22.94 19.68 -9.86
N ASP A 839 -22.17 18.77 -9.25
CA ASP A 839 -20.81 18.33 -9.58
C ASP A 839 -20.75 17.16 -10.60
N SER A 840 -21.87 16.46 -10.82
CA SER A 840 -21.91 15.21 -11.59
C SER A 840 -22.11 15.41 -13.10
N GLY A 841 -21.05 15.93 -13.73
CA GLY A 841 -20.87 15.96 -15.17
C GLY A 841 -21.54 17.14 -15.88
N THR A 842 -21.04 17.45 -17.08
CA THR A 842 -21.28 18.74 -17.76
C THR A 842 -21.85 18.56 -19.16
N ASP A 843 -22.17 19.69 -19.80
CA ASP A 843 -22.85 19.72 -21.10
C ASP A 843 -21.89 19.29 -22.23
N PRO A 844 -22.20 18.26 -23.02
CA PRO A 844 -21.31 17.80 -24.10
C PRO A 844 -21.16 18.78 -25.27
N SER A 845 -21.84 19.93 -25.26
CA SER A 845 -21.60 21.04 -26.19
C SER A 845 -20.58 22.09 -25.67
N ASN A 846 -20.14 22.00 -24.40
CA ASN A 846 -19.19 22.92 -23.79
C ASN A 846 -17.88 22.20 -23.39
N PRO A 847 -16.78 22.35 -24.15
CA PRO A 847 -15.55 21.58 -23.91
C PRO A 847 -14.76 22.01 -22.65
N ASN A 848 -15.07 23.15 -22.04
CA ASN A 848 -14.22 23.76 -21.01
C ASN A 848 -14.59 23.37 -19.56
N GLN A 849 -15.35 22.30 -19.33
CA GLN A 849 -15.86 21.94 -18.00
C GLN A 849 -15.72 20.44 -17.63
N GLY A 850 -14.52 19.88 -17.81
CA GLY A 850 -14.10 18.64 -17.14
C GLY A 850 -13.99 17.39 -18.02
N THR A 851 -13.09 16.50 -17.63
CA THR A 851 -12.70 15.28 -18.34
C THR A 851 -13.28 14.02 -17.69
N ASN A 852 -13.18 12.88 -18.38
CA ASN A 852 -13.37 11.58 -17.73
C ASN A 852 -12.13 11.24 -16.86
N PRO A 853 -12.29 10.63 -15.66
CA PRO A 853 -11.15 10.22 -14.85
C PRO A 853 -10.25 9.20 -15.56
N SER A 854 -8.95 9.29 -15.33
CA SER A 854 -7.95 8.34 -15.84
C SER A 854 -8.34 6.89 -15.56
N GLY A 855 -8.13 5.99 -16.52
CA GLY A 855 -8.52 4.58 -16.42
C GLY A 855 -10.02 4.28 -16.61
N THR A 856 -10.90 5.29 -16.71
CA THR A 856 -12.33 5.06 -17.00
C THR A 856 -12.62 4.89 -18.49
N LEU A 857 -11.70 5.29 -19.36
CA LEU A 857 -11.68 5.00 -20.79
C LEU A 857 -10.42 4.21 -21.16
N THR A 858 -10.58 3.10 -21.86
CA THR A 858 -9.49 2.32 -22.47
C THR A 858 -9.51 2.44 -24.00
N ILE A 859 -8.39 2.11 -24.65
CA ILE A 859 -8.33 2.00 -26.12
C ILE A 859 -8.61 0.55 -26.52
N GLY A 860 -9.40 0.35 -27.59
CA GLY A 860 -9.71 -0.98 -28.11
C GLY A 860 -10.34 -0.95 -29.51
N THR A 861 -10.75 -2.11 -30.00
CA THR A 861 -11.23 -2.31 -31.38
C THR A 861 -12.70 -1.96 -31.62
N LYS A 862 -13.46 -1.63 -30.57
CA LYS A 862 -14.88 -1.28 -30.63
C LYS A 862 -15.29 -0.30 -29.52
N LEU A 863 -16.27 0.55 -29.81
CA LEU A 863 -16.88 1.41 -28.78
C LEU A 863 -17.77 0.58 -27.85
N SER A 864 -17.41 0.52 -26.57
CA SER A 864 -18.21 -0.15 -25.52
C SER A 864 -18.29 0.72 -24.26
N ALA A 865 -19.34 0.50 -23.47
CA ALA A 865 -19.48 1.04 -22.12
C ALA A 865 -19.94 -0.08 -21.18
N THR A 866 -19.67 0.07 -19.88
CA THR A 866 -20.15 -0.84 -18.84
C THR A 866 -20.49 -0.03 -17.59
N VAL A 867 -21.64 -0.29 -16.97
CA VAL A 867 -22.12 0.39 -15.77
C VAL A 867 -22.43 -0.61 -14.65
N ARG A 868 -21.84 -0.38 -13.47
CA ARG A 868 -21.98 -1.24 -12.29
C ARG A 868 -22.59 -0.46 -11.13
N ILE A 869 -23.30 -1.17 -10.25
CA ILE A 869 -23.75 -0.63 -8.97
C ILE A 869 -23.11 -1.38 -7.81
N THR A 870 -22.72 -0.63 -6.78
CA THR A 870 -22.13 -1.14 -5.55
C THR A 870 -23.04 -0.80 -4.37
N PRO A 871 -23.44 -1.78 -3.52
CA PRO A 871 -23.14 -3.22 -3.66
C PRO A 871 -23.87 -3.85 -4.87
N THR A 872 -23.27 -4.90 -5.45
CA THR A 872 -23.81 -5.60 -6.64
C THR A 872 -25.06 -6.43 -6.33
N LYS A 873 -25.20 -6.89 -5.08
CA LYS A 873 -26.35 -7.67 -4.58
C LYS A 873 -27.24 -6.79 -3.66
N PRO A 874 -28.57 -6.74 -3.87
CA PRO A 874 -29.47 -5.94 -3.04
C PRO A 874 -29.51 -6.36 -1.57
N ASN A 875 -29.09 -5.45 -0.67
CA ASN A 875 -29.04 -5.72 0.79
C ASN A 875 -30.41 -5.69 1.50
N GLY A 876 -31.50 -5.45 0.77
CA GLY A 876 -32.89 -5.55 1.22
C GLY A 876 -33.64 -6.70 0.57
N LYS A 877 -34.90 -6.89 0.96
CA LYS A 877 -35.74 -7.98 0.43
C LYS A 877 -36.30 -7.64 -0.95
N ARG A 878 -36.53 -8.67 -1.78
CA ARG A 878 -37.16 -8.56 -3.11
C ARG A 878 -36.43 -7.63 -4.09
N GLY A 879 -35.10 -7.65 -4.05
CA GLY A 879 -34.25 -6.88 -4.96
C GLY A 879 -34.21 -5.37 -4.67
N TRP A 880 -34.45 -4.96 -3.43
CA TRP A 880 -34.34 -3.56 -2.99
C TRP A 880 -33.05 -3.29 -2.22
N TYR A 881 -32.50 -2.08 -2.37
CA TYR A 881 -31.40 -1.55 -1.57
C TYR A 881 -31.95 -0.67 -0.44
N LYS A 882 -31.48 -0.89 0.80
CA LYS A 882 -31.87 -0.13 2.01
C LYS A 882 -30.89 0.99 2.38
N LYS A 883 -29.70 0.98 1.78
CA LYS A 883 -28.74 2.11 1.73
C LYS A 883 -28.77 2.68 0.30
N ALA A 884 -28.11 3.82 0.07
CA ALA A 884 -27.82 4.30 -1.29
C ALA A 884 -26.95 3.27 -2.05
N VAL A 885 -26.89 3.37 -3.37
CA VAL A 885 -25.91 2.62 -4.19
C VAL A 885 -24.92 3.60 -4.81
N THR A 886 -23.65 3.23 -4.86
CA THR A 886 -22.67 3.92 -5.71
C THR A 886 -22.81 3.36 -7.12
N VAL A 887 -22.80 4.21 -8.14
CA VAL A 887 -22.74 3.80 -9.54
C VAL A 887 -21.36 4.15 -10.08
N ALA A 888 -20.70 3.18 -10.71
CA ALA A 888 -19.47 3.39 -11.46
C ALA A 888 -19.67 3.01 -12.93
N ALA A 889 -18.93 3.64 -13.83
CA ALA A 889 -18.87 3.30 -15.24
C ALA A 889 -17.43 3.21 -15.74
N ARG A 890 -17.22 2.37 -16.76
CA ARG A 890 -16.02 2.33 -17.60
C ARG A 890 -16.44 2.26 -19.08
N GLY A 891 -15.53 2.52 -20.01
CA GLY A 891 -15.77 2.37 -21.44
C GLY A 891 -14.50 2.23 -22.27
N THR A 892 -14.69 2.07 -23.57
CA THR A 892 -13.61 1.85 -24.56
C THR A 892 -13.82 2.76 -25.77
N ILE A 893 -12.77 3.45 -26.17
CA ILE A 893 -12.67 4.28 -27.39
C ILE A 893 -11.84 3.56 -28.47
N LEU A 894 -11.97 4.01 -29.71
CA LEU A 894 -11.08 3.60 -30.80
C LEU A 894 -9.77 4.39 -30.73
N SER A 895 -8.64 3.77 -31.12
CA SER A 895 -7.30 4.36 -31.02
C SER A 895 -7.07 5.66 -31.79
N SER A 896 -7.95 6.01 -32.74
CA SER A 896 -7.80 7.13 -33.66
C SER A 896 -8.78 8.28 -33.45
N ALA A 897 -9.58 8.29 -32.38
CA ALA A 897 -10.56 9.34 -32.14
C ALA A 897 -10.76 9.67 -30.65
N PRO A 898 -10.79 10.97 -30.26
CA PRO A 898 -11.17 11.36 -28.91
C PRO A 898 -12.63 10.96 -28.62
N GLY A 899 -12.95 10.74 -27.35
CA GLY A 899 -14.30 10.37 -26.94
C GLY A 899 -14.53 10.50 -25.45
N PHE A 900 -15.81 10.50 -25.08
CA PHE A 900 -16.28 10.72 -23.72
C PHE A 900 -17.13 9.54 -23.25
N LEU A 901 -16.84 9.03 -22.05
CA LEU A 901 -17.76 8.18 -21.31
C LEU A 901 -18.87 9.05 -20.73
N GLN A 902 -20.11 8.74 -21.06
CA GLN A 902 -21.31 9.42 -20.56
C GLN A 902 -22.15 8.49 -19.70
N ILE A 903 -22.78 9.07 -18.69
CA ILE A 903 -23.70 8.42 -17.75
C ILE A 903 -25.08 9.11 -17.78
N LYS A 904 -26.14 8.35 -17.48
CA LYS A 904 -27.50 8.85 -17.33
C LYS A 904 -28.21 8.10 -16.20
N VAL A 905 -28.75 8.84 -15.23
CA VAL A 905 -29.50 8.31 -14.08
C VAL A 905 -30.99 8.63 -14.24
N GLY A 906 -31.84 7.60 -14.27
CA GLY A 906 -33.29 7.75 -14.36
C GLY A 906 -33.73 8.48 -15.63
N SER A 907 -34.46 9.58 -15.45
CA SER A 907 -34.95 10.46 -16.52
C SER A 907 -34.07 11.70 -16.78
N ALA A 908 -32.90 11.81 -16.14
CA ALA A 908 -31.97 12.93 -16.36
C ALA A 908 -31.41 12.94 -17.80
N ALA A 909 -30.78 14.05 -18.19
CA ALA A 909 -29.97 14.12 -19.41
C ALA A 909 -28.74 13.19 -19.32
N TRP A 910 -28.15 12.88 -20.48
CA TRP A 910 -26.80 12.31 -20.53
C TRP A 910 -25.77 13.38 -20.13
N ARG A 911 -24.76 12.99 -19.34
CA ARG A 911 -23.64 13.86 -18.91
C ARG A 911 -22.32 13.10 -18.94
N THR A 912 -21.20 13.81 -19.07
CA THR A 912 -19.86 13.22 -18.95
C THR A 912 -19.67 12.58 -17.57
N TYR A 913 -19.13 11.35 -17.53
CA TYR A 913 -18.87 10.62 -16.28
C TYR A 913 -17.60 11.14 -15.60
N THR A 914 -17.77 11.91 -14.52
CA THR A 914 -16.67 12.52 -13.75
C THR A 914 -16.21 11.69 -12.54
N GLY A 915 -16.86 10.55 -12.24
CA GLY A 915 -16.50 9.66 -11.13
C GLY A 915 -17.69 8.88 -10.57
N PRO A 916 -17.49 8.01 -9.56
CA PRO A 916 -18.56 7.17 -9.01
C PRO A 916 -19.62 7.96 -8.22
N VAL A 917 -20.90 7.86 -8.59
CA VAL A 917 -21.99 8.68 -8.03
C VAL A 917 -22.87 7.91 -7.05
N LYS A 918 -23.09 8.43 -5.84
CA LYS A 918 -23.98 7.84 -4.81
C LYS A 918 -25.47 8.20 -5.07
N VAL A 919 -26.19 7.32 -5.77
CA VAL A 919 -27.63 7.48 -6.06
C VAL A 919 -28.48 7.25 -4.80
N LYS A 920 -29.18 8.30 -4.36
CA LYS A 920 -30.01 8.35 -3.13
C LYS A 920 -31.52 8.33 -3.41
N THR A 921 -31.93 8.36 -4.67
CA THR A 921 -33.33 8.55 -5.09
C THR A 921 -34.21 7.36 -4.72
N ASN A 922 -35.34 7.64 -4.07
CA ASN A 922 -36.14 6.67 -3.33
C ASN A 922 -37.47 6.34 -4.04
N GLY A 923 -37.85 5.07 -4.10
CA GLY A 923 -39.24 4.63 -4.36
C GLY A 923 -39.61 4.22 -5.78
N LYS A 924 -38.68 4.25 -6.74
CA LYS A 924 -38.83 3.63 -8.07
C LYS A 924 -37.64 2.70 -8.37
N ALA A 925 -37.74 1.94 -9.45
CA ALA A 925 -36.60 1.30 -10.08
C ALA A 925 -35.85 2.37 -10.89
N VAL A 926 -34.70 2.81 -10.39
CA VAL A 926 -33.82 3.75 -11.08
C VAL A 926 -32.99 2.96 -12.08
N LYS A 927 -33.27 3.13 -13.38
CA LYS A 927 -32.40 2.65 -14.45
C LYS A 927 -31.21 3.61 -14.54
N VAL A 928 -30.00 3.08 -14.54
CA VAL A 928 -28.77 3.83 -14.79
C VAL A 928 -28.13 3.29 -16.05
N GLN A 929 -27.59 4.17 -16.89
CA GLN A 929 -27.13 3.84 -18.23
C GLN A 929 -25.76 4.46 -18.48
N ALA A 930 -24.90 3.78 -19.22
CA ALA A 930 -23.62 4.32 -19.71
C ALA A 930 -23.48 4.12 -21.23
N ARG A 931 -22.76 5.05 -21.87
CA ARG A 931 -22.34 4.94 -23.27
C ARG A 931 -21.03 5.69 -23.49
N VAL A 932 -20.22 5.26 -24.43
CA VAL A 932 -19.12 6.08 -24.97
C VAL A 932 -19.62 6.84 -26.20
N VAL A 933 -19.20 8.08 -26.36
CA VAL A 933 -19.45 8.93 -27.54
C VAL A 933 -18.10 9.33 -28.12
N SER A 934 -17.87 9.11 -29.41
CA SER A 934 -16.63 9.49 -30.11
C SER A 934 -16.96 9.95 -31.53
N GLY A 935 -16.68 11.22 -31.81
CA GLY A 935 -17.24 11.91 -32.99
C GLY A 935 -18.77 11.77 -33.03
N SER A 936 -19.31 11.42 -34.20
CA SER A 936 -20.73 11.13 -34.41
C SER A 936 -21.18 9.73 -33.97
N LYS A 937 -20.26 8.87 -33.49
CA LYS A 937 -20.55 7.47 -33.14
C LYS A 937 -20.80 7.33 -31.62
N THR A 938 -21.72 6.45 -31.26
CA THR A 938 -21.96 6.06 -29.85
C THR A 938 -21.85 4.55 -29.68
N SER A 939 -21.31 4.10 -28.54
CA SER A 939 -21.37 2.68 -28.16
C SER A 939 -22.82 2.22 -28.00
N PRO A 940 -23.08 0.89 -28.02
CA PRO A 940 -24.25 0.32 -27.37
C PRO A 940 -24.38 0.86 -25.93
N ILE A 941 -25.61 1.07 -25.49
CA ILE A 941 -25.91 1.58 -24.15
C ILE A 941 -25.99 0.40 -23.19
N ASP A 942 -25.02 0.25 -22.29
CA ASP A 942 -25.16 -0.65 -21.15
C ASP A 942 -26.09 -0.02 -20.10
N SER A 943 -26.81 -0.86 -19.33
CA SER A 943 -27.69 -0.36 -18.29
C SER A 943 -28.01 -1.35 -17.17
N VAL A 944 -27.99 -0.82 -15.96
CA VAL A 944 -28.26 -1.51 -14.69
C VAL A 944 -29.44 -0.86 -13.98
N THR A 945 -30.17 -1.59 -13.13
CA THR A 945 -31.41 -1.07 -12.49
C THR A 945 -31.43 -1.32 -10.98
N ALA A 946 -31.42 -0.23 -10.19
CA ALA A 946 -31.48 -0.27 -8.73
C ALA A 946 -32.87 0.11 -8.20
N LYS A 947 -33.45 -0.70 -7.31
CA LYS A 947 -34.68 -0.34 -6.57
C LYS A 947 -34.28 0.14 -5.18
N ILE A 948 -34.34 1.44 -4.91
CA ILE A 948 -33.78 2.01 -3.68
C ILE A 948 -34.91 2.48 -2.75
N ASP A 949 -34.86 2.04 -1.50
CA ASP A 949 -35.77 2.46 -0.44
C ASP A 949 -35.04 2.50 0.90
N THR A 950 -34.51 3.66 1.24
CA THR A 950 -33.83 3.93 2.52
C THR A 950 -34.82 4.33 3.63
N LYS A 951 -36.11 4.48 3.30
CA LYS A 951 -37.11 5.09 4.17
C LYS A 951 -37.86 4.00 4.98
N LYS A 952 -37.96 4.22 6.29
CA LYS A 952 -38.63 3.31 7.24
C LYS A 952 -40.13 3.63 7.29
N PRO A 953 -41.05 2.65 7.40
CA PRO A 953 -42.49 2.89 7.33
C PRO A 953 -42.98 3.85 8.43
N ALA A 954 -43.76 4.85 8.02
CA ALA A 954 -44.13 6.01 8.82
C ALA A 954 -45.63 6.06 9.15
N LYS A 955 -46.04 7.17 9.80
CA LYS A 955 -47.44 7.54 10.07
C LYS A 955 -48.29 6.39 10.64
N ILE A 956 -47.71 5.57 11.52
CA ILE A 956 -48.35 4.42 12.19
C ILE A 956 -49.52 4.92 13.05
N LYS A 957 -50.73 4.41 12.79
CA LYS A 957 -51.96 4.75 13.51
C LYS A 957 -52.67 3.49 13.99
N ALA A 958 -53.33 3.60 15.14
CA ALA A 958 -54.24 2.59 15.68
C ALA A 958 -55.56 3.30 16.01
N LYS A 959 -56.60 3.06 15.20
CA LYS A 959 -57.92 3.70 15.32
C LYS A 959 -58.95 2.68 15.82
N ALA A 960 -59.62 2.97 16.92
CA ALA A 960 -60.76 2.18 17.37
C ALA A 960 -61.97 2.46 16.46
N LEU A 961 -62.71 1.41 16.11
CA LEU A 961 -63.94 1.45 15.34
C LEU A 961 -65.11 1.10 16.27
N LYS A 962 -66.16 1.93 16.29
CA LYS A 962 -67.48 1.54 16.82
C LYS A 962 -68.14 0.59 15.80
N LYS A 963 -68.82 -0.47 16.26
CA LYS A 963 -69.80 -1.22 15.45
C LYS A 963 -71.14 -0.45 15.54
N ARG A 964 -71.97 -0.45 14.48
CA ARG A 964 -73.26 0.28 14.47
C ARG A 964 -74.38 -0.40 15.30
N SER A 965 -74.19 -1.65 15.72
CA SER A 965 -75.09 -2.38 16.62
C SER A 965 -74.29 -3.14 17.70
N LYS A 966 -74.94 -3.44 18.84
CA LYS A 966 -74.36 -3.98 20.10
C LYS A 966 -73.27 -5.04 19.85
N GLY A 967 -71.98 -4.64 19.85
CA GLY A 967 -70.89 -5.53 19.48
C GLY A 967 -69.49 -4.94 19.68
N ALA A 968 -68.54 -5.82 20.00
CA ALA A 968 -67.21 -5.45 20.50
C ALA A 968 -66.46 -4.44 19.62
N ARG A 969 -65.87 -3.43 20.27
CA ARG A 969 -65.04 -2.39 19.62
C ARG A 969 -63.80 -3.04 19.01
N LEU A 970 -63.46 -2.66 17.77
CA LEU A 970 -62.34 -3.26 17.03
C LEU A 970 -61.25 -2.22 16.76
N LEU A 971 -59.98 -2.59 16.97
CA LEU A 971 -58.83 -1.74 16.66
C LEU A 971 -58.34 -2.02 15.22
N LYS A 972 -58.39 -1.00 14.36
CA LYS A 972 -57.77 -1.02 13.02
C LYS A 972 -56.38 -0.41 13.10
N LEU A 973 -55.37 -1.19 12.70
CA LEU A 973 -53.98 -0.71 12.55
C LEU A 973 -53.73 -0.28 11.10
N THR A 974 -53.01 0.82 10.92
CA THR A 974 -52.49 1.28 9.63
C THR A 974 -51.09 1.88 9.79
N ALA A 975 -50.33 1.90 8.70
CA ALA A 975 -49.12 2.68 8.52
C ALA A 975 -49.17 3.28 7.10
N LYS A 976 -48.36 4.30 6.81
CA LYS A 976 -48.07 4.71 5.43
C LYS A 976 -46.58 4.54 5.17
N ASP A 977 -46.28 4.06 3.99
CA ASP A 977 -44.95 4.11 3.43
C ASP A 977 -45.04 4.81 2.07
N ALA A 978 -43.99 5.55 1.70
CA ALA A 978 -43.99 6.43 0.53
C ALA A 978 -43.25 5.81 -0.68
N THR A 979 -42.63 4.65 -0.49
CA THR A 979 -41.58 4.11 -1.35
C THR A 979 -41.93 2.67 -1.75
N SER A 980 -41.34 1.63 -1.16
CA SER A 980 -41.61 0.24 -1.59
C SER A 980 -42.99 -0.31 -1.15
N LYS A 981 -43.72 0.46 -0.32
CA LYS A 981 -45.07 0.23 0.23
C LYS A 981 -45.10 -0.79 1.39
N VAL A 982 -45.93 -0.51 2.40
CA VAL A 982 -46.10 -1.36 3.61
C VAL A 982 -46.51 -2.79 3.22
N VAL A 983 -45.71 -3.78 3.59
CA VAL A 983 -46.00 -5.21 3.35
C VAL A 983 -46.60 -5.91 4.58
N LYS A 984 -46.22 -5.49 5.80
CA LYS A 984 -46.57 -6.20 7.04
C LYS A 984 -46.65 -5.26 8.24
N ILE A 985 -47.76 -5.31 8.97
CA ILE A 985 -47.88 -4.68 10.30
C ILE A 985 -47.84 -5.78 11.36
N GLN A 986 -47.11 -5.55 12.46
CA GLN A 986 -47.05 -6.45 13.62
C GLN A 986 -47.41 -5.71 14.91
N TYR A 987 -47.96 -6.44 15.89
CA TYR A 987 -48.37 -5.91 17.18
C TYR A 987 -48.07 -6.85 18.36
N LYS A 988 -47.95 -6.27 19.55
CA LYS A 988 -48.01 -6.97 20.86
C LYS A 988 -49.14 -6.39 21.71
N VAL A 989 -49.93 -7.24 22.34
CA VAL A 989 -50.94 -6.87 23.34
C VAL A 989 -50.27 -6.61 24.68
N ASN A 990 -50.62 -5.51 25.33
CA ASN A 990 -50.06 -5.00 26.60
C ASN A 990 -48.53 -4.83 26.65
N GLY A 991 -47.81 -5.08 25.55
CA GLY A 991 -46.36 -5.04 25.42
C GLY A 991 -45.66 -6.41 25.63
N LYS A 992 -46.34 -7.38 26.25
CA LYS A 992 -45.80 -8.73 26.55
C LYS A 992 -45.96 -9.71 25.37
N GLY A 993 -45.29 -10.86 25.43
CA GLY A 993 -45.44 -11.99 24.48
C GLY A 993 -44.72 -11.85 23.12
N LYS A 994 -44.89 -12.84 22.23
CA LYS A 994 -44.34 -12.85 20.85
C LYS A 994 -45.09 -11.86 19.93
N TRP A 995 -44.42 -11.33 18.90
CA TRP A 995 -45.01 -10.37 17.94
C TRP A 995 -46.02 -11.05 16.99
N LYS A 996 -47.28 -10.61 16.99
CA LYS A 996 -48.34 -11.15 16.11
C LYS A 996 -48.48 -10.30 14.85
N THR A 997 -48.68 -10.94 13.68
CA THR A 997 -48.94 -10.24 12.41
C THR A 997 -50.40 -9.80 12.32
N TYR A 998 -50.64 -8.55 11.95
CA TYR A 998 -51.97 -7.95 11.83
C TYR A 998 -52.62 -8.28 10.48
N LYS A 999 -53.74 -9.02 10.49
CA LYS A 999 -54.58 -9.25 9.31
C LYS A 999 -55.73 -8.21 9.31
N SER A 1000 -55.80 -7.40 8.24
CA SER A 1000 -56.73 -6.26 8.12
C SER A 1000 -58.21 -6.62 8.14
N SER A 1001 -58.56 -7.82 7.66
CA SER A 1001 -59.90 -8.40 7.71
C SER A 1001 -60.34 -8.73 9.14
N LYS A 1002 -59.52 -9.51 9.87
CA LYS A 1002 -59.83 -9.98 11.24
C LYS A 1002 -59.77 -8.87 12.30
N LYS A 1003 -58.99 -7.80 12.08
CA LYS A 1003 -58.79 -6.66 13.02
C LYS A 1003 -58.29 -7.17 14.39
N ILE A 1004 -58.39 -6.37 15.46
CA ILE A 1004 -58.08 -6.79 16.85
C ILE A 1004 -59.30 -6.45 17.72
N ARG A 1005 -59.84 -7.43 18.46
CA ARG A 1005 -60.94 -7.22 19.42
C ARG A 1005 -60.42 -6.48 20.65
N ILE A 1006 -61.10 -5.41 21.05
CA ILE A 1006 -60.83 -4.69 22.29
C ILE A 1006 -61.62 -5.38 23.41
N THR A 1007 -60.90 -5.89 24.42
CA THR A 1007 -61.44 -6.49 25.64
C THR A 1007 -61.09 -5.61 26.85
N ALA A 1008 -61.71 -5.84 28.01
CA ALA A 1008 -61.42 -5.09 29.24
C ALA A 1008 -59.91 -5.09 29.58
N ASN A 1009 -59.25 -6.23 29.38
CA ASN A 1009 -57.84 -6.43 29.70
C ASN A 1009 -56.85 -5.82 28.68
N LEU A 1010 -57.32 -5.17 27.60
CA LEU A 1010 -56.47 -4.56 26.56
C LEU A 1010 -56.09 -3.10 26.92
N LYS A 1011 -55.11 -2.92 27.81
CA LYS A 1011 -54.65 -1.60 28.29
C LYS A 1011 -53.74 -0.85 27.28
N LYS A 1012 -52.88 -1.56 26.53
CA LYS A 1012 -51.99 -0.94 25.51
C LYS A 1012 -51.65 -1.88 24.36
N VAL A 1013 -51.25 -1.33 23.20
CA VAL A 1013 -50.71 -2.10 22.06
C VAL A 1013 -49.38 -1.47 21.59
N LYS A 1014 -48.33 -2.28 21.43
CA LYS A 1014 -47.07 -1.85 20.77
C LYS A 1014 -47.11 -2.33 19.32
N VAL A 1015 -46.87 -1.44 18.36
CA VAL A 1015 -47.06 -1.68 16.92
C VAL A 1015 -45.79 -1.34 16.14
N ARG A 1016 -45.42 -2.16 15.15
CA ARG A 1016 -44.36 -1.87 14.17
C ARG A 1016 -44.81 -2.25 12.76
N ALA A 1017 -44.22 -1.63 11.74
CA ALA A 1017 -44.50 -1.90 10.34
C ALA A 1017 -43.21 -2.22 9.56
N TYR A 1018 -43.40 -2.95 8.46
CA TYR A 1018 -42.40 -3.31 7.46
C TYR A 1018 -42.95 -3.01 6.07
N ASP A 1019 -42.10 -2.55 5.16
CA ASP A 1019 -42.33 -2.38 3.72
C ASP A 1019 -41.81 -3.57 2.89
N LYS A 1020 -41.84 -3.47 1.55
CA LYS A 1020 -41.38 -4.54 0.66
C LYS A 1020 -39.86 -4.66 0.59
N ALA A 1021 -39.11 -3.56 0.78
CA ALA A 1021 -37.65 -3.55 0.87
C ALA A 1021 -37.14 -4.18 2.18
N GLY A 1022 -38.00 -4.25 3.20
CA GLY A 1022 -37.74 -4.89 4.48
C GLY A 1022 -37.30 -3.92 5.58
N ASN A 1023 -37.42 -2.59 5.38
CA ASN A 1023 -37.12 -1.66 6.47
C ASN A 1023 -38.15 -1.83 7.61
N ARG A 1024 -37.71 -1.56 8.84
CA ARG A 1024 -38.49 -1.77 10.06
C ARG A 1024 -38.69 -0.46 10.80
N SER A 1025 -39.93 -0.06 11.02
CA SER A 1025 -40.25 1.16 11.78
C SER A 1025 -39.83 1.03 13.26
N LYS A 1026 -39.48 2.15 13.92
CA LYS A 1026 -39.43 2.21 15.41
C LYS A 1026 -40.82 1.80 15.96
N ALA A 1027 -40.85 1.08 17.09
CA ALA A 1027 -42.04 0.36 17.55
C ALA A 1027 -42.93 1.22 18.48
N LYS A 1028 -43.97 1.85 17.93
CA LYS A 1028 -44.83 2.84 18.62
C LYS A 1028 -45.84 2.17 19.57
N VAL A 1029 -45.92 2.66 20.81
CA VAL A 1029 -46.94 2.25 21.79
C VAL A 1029 -48.18 3.15 21.66
N LYS A 1030 -49.38 2.56 21.72
CA LYS A 1030 -50.64 3.27 21.89
C LYS A 1030 -51.37 2.73 23.13
N LYS A 1031 -51.55 3.57 24.15
CA LYS A 1031 -52.50 3.33 25.25
C LYS A 1031 -53.91 3.27 24.66
N ILE A 1032 -54.72 2.30 25.08
CA ILE A 1032 -56.12 2.17 24.65
C ILE A 1032 -56.98 2.74 25.80
N LYS A 1033 -57.67 3.87 25.58
CA LYS A 1033 -58.67 4.37 26.54
C LYS A 1033 -59.87 3.41 26.51
N ALA A 1034 -59.91 2.48 27.44
CA ALA A 1034 -60.96 1.50 27.60
C ALA A 1034 -62.17 2.14 28.30
N SER A 1035 -62.93 2.97 27.58
CA SER A 1035 -64.20 3.49 28.09
C SER A 1035 -65.25 2.37 28.08
N TRP A 1036 -65.37 1.69 29.22
CA TRP A 1036 -66.46 0.79 29.56
C TRP A 1036 -67.39 1.53 30.53
N ARG A 1037 -68.57 1.88 30.04
CA ARG A 1037 -69.83 1.39 30.63
C ARG A 1037 -70.38 0.42 29.58
#